data_AF-S4XMD2-F1
#
_entry.id   AF-S4XMD2-F1
#
_cell.length_a   1.000
_cell.length_b   1.000
_cell.length_c   1.000
_cell.angle_alpha   90.00
_cell.angle_beta   90.00
_cell.angle_gamma   90.00
#
_symmetry.space_group_name_H-M   'P 1'
#
loop_
_entity.id
_entity.type
_entity.pdbx_description
1 polymer ?
#
loop_
_entity_poly.entity_id
_entity_poly.type
_entity_poly.pdbx_seq_one_letter_code
_entity_poly.pdbx_strand_id
1 'polypeptide(L)'
;MTQSQIETMAPRESDAAARAGAQELLRNRQEMLALSYIAYVGLYGLAAIDVARMFLLVQRFLNDLAPVRDRWKIVWGPGVANSKFASFIDDRVVFVVEHTKEKNRFAVVIRGTNPLSIANISEVNDIFEMIDWPYGKPAPGLKPKISRGIDNGLEQLVAIRASDELPGSGKSLIEFLKERVARARGAVRIDVTGHSLGGALAGTLALCLTDLQGTDEVPETLRWDPDRKARVWATTIAAIPAGDPDFAAHSDAQLDGRCDRVANSLDIVPYTGIASEMGIIRHIYEPTVPTGTLISLSFDNVIKRLTAEKLVYQHACRDAVKLEGTVRKGGDNFVAEMLYQHVDAYVHLLDLTDAIDIKTLLSASPDDMEDDLSQEKTANGASKRPVWTPAALRLGDFGPPLDPPASLLPAKHTPTPLATEGHQKLVEIYPVSKPSRFRALYLIYRTIVYLLHLLPLRNRPFQAARLTRVYLENLGGIWIKLGQVLSMRTDLFSNEFCEELANLQERSFGFPTDVARRIIDDCLGHPLEQTFDVFEEVPVAAASLSQVHKARLRKNGVWVAIKVQKPYAREYFQKDFSWISFLFRTFDRLGIGEQFGWKGMLNEVKEVIEDELDYRHELAAIRDIRRTLKKHKIYVPRPFDALCNDRVLVMEFIHGVSVAEYIRVNRADPERARKWCEENNISCKKVAKTLCHSLLRQMFEDNLCHGDIHPGNVVMLRNSRIAFLDFGTVGSFDTEFIAAYRLYLTALASQNFSEAVDLMLWLSGELPVIDIQVVRFEVISAMRSWYARTRRRSLPVHQRSLASSSDEVGKILMRYRMRVNWSMLKLGRTYHTLDMTIGAVYPKVNYPKLLKSYYAKATRRANQRALTALAGLPQRLGGYASIVLPRFRERLFVFMAGRSIIEEIIISVGALLRFLLVVLAAALGLVYLRQHHPELAAQLFQHEPRLLHAIDMVPYIAPGYWAVLAIVVFIMIVKHQRLLARTKRQPVRLPGGQGSSQVEA
;
A
#
# COMPACT_ATOMS: atom_id res chain seq x y z
N MET A 1 -30.19 26.14 -13.39
CA MET A 1 -30.39 26.78 -14.69
C MET A 1 -29.42 26.16 -15.69
N THR A 2 -29.88 25.20 -16.48
CA THR A 2 -29.22 24.78 -17.73
C THR A 2 -29.30 25.91 -18.75
N GLN A 3 -28.50 25.85 -19.83
CA GLN A 3 -28.61 26.81 -20.93
C GLN A 3 -30.06 26.86 -21.50
N SER A 4 -30.70 25.69 -21.59
CA SER A 4 -32.12 25.54 -21.93
C SER A 4 -33.09 26.21 -20.92
N GLN A 5 -32.78 26.20 -19.61
CA GLN A 5 -33.57 26.90 -18.59
C GLN A 5 -33.36 28.42 -18.62
N ILE A 6 -32.16 28.90 -18.95
CA ILE A 6 -31.88 30.34 -19.16
C ILE A 6 -32.64 30.84 -20.39
N GLU A 7 -32.65 30.06 -21.47
CA GLU A 7 -33.37 30.39 -22.70
C GLU A 7 -34.89 30.43 -22.52
N THR A 8 -35.45 29.65 -21.59
CA THR A 8 -36.89 29.60 -21.31
C THR A 8 -37.37 30.63 -20.27
N MET A 9 -36.49 31.09 -19.36
CA MET A 9 -36.81 32.08 -18.32
C MET A 9 -36.46 33.52 -18.70
N ALA A 10 -35.70 33.75 -19.77
CA ALA A 10 -35.33 35.09 -20.21
C ALA A 10 -36.54 35.83 -20.85
N PRO A 11 -36.91 37.05 -20.39
CA PRO A 11 -37.97 37.82 -21.03
C PRO A 11 -37.60 38.13 -22.48
N ARG A 12 -38.59 38.16 -23.38
CA ARG A 12 -38.39 38.57 -24.77
C ARG A 12 -37.90 40.03 -24.79
N GLU A 13 -36.71 40.23 -25.34
CA GLU A 13 -36.08 41.49 -25.79
C GLU A 13 -35.80 42.63 -24.80
N SER A 14 -36.27 42.63 -23.55
CA SER A 14 -35.80 43.60 -22.54
C SER A 14 -34.75 43.01 -21.60
N ASP A 15 -33.63 43.73 -21.48
CA ASP A 15 -32.40 43.44 -20.73
C ASP A 15 -31.46 42.35 -21.26
N ALA A 16 -30.78 42.70 -22.37
CA ALA A 16 -29.51 42.06 -22.76
C ALA A 16 -28.49 42.01 -21.59
N ALA A 17 -28.52 42.99 -20.67
CA ALA A 17 -27.70 43.00 -19.46
C ALA A 17 -28.06 41.87 -18.48
N ALA A 18 -29.36 41.59 -18.28
CA ALA A 18 -29.81 40.49 -17.43
C ALA A 18 -29.45 39.12 -18.03
N ARG A 19 -29.56 38.98 -19.36
CA ARG A 19 -29.12 37.76 -20.07
C ARG A 19 -27.60 37.55 -19.99
N ALA A 20 -26.82 38.62 -20.19
CA ALA A 20 -25.37 38.57 -20.05
C ALA A 20 -24.94 38.21 -18.62
N GLY A 21 -25.58 38.81 -17.61
CA GLY A 21 -25.34 38.48 -16.20
C GLY A 21 -25.73 37.03 -15.85
N ALA A 22 -26.84 36.52 -16.38
CA ALA A 22 -27.25 35.13 -16.18
C ALA A 22 -26.29 34.12 -16.84
N GLN A 23 -25.80 34.43 -18.04
CA GLN A 23 -24.79 33.61 -18.72
C GLN A 23 -23.44 33.63 -17.98
N GLU A 24 -23.02 34.78 -17.48
CA GLU A 24 -21.79 34.91 -16.69
C GLU A 24 -21.89 34.11 -15.38
N LEU A 25 -23.04 34.17 -14.71
CA LEU A 25 -23.31 33.41 -13.49
C LEU A 25 -23.32 31.89 -13.74
N LEU A 26 -23.95 31.43 -14.83
CA LEU A 26 -23.92 30.01 -15.22
C LEU A 26 -22.49 29.55 -15.50
N ARG A 27 -21.73 30.36 -16.26
CA ARG A 27 -20.34 30.06 -16.57
C ARG A 27 -19.49 29.97 -15.30
N ASN A 28 -19.71 30.87 -14.35
CA ASN A 28 -19.03 30.83 -13.05
C ASN A 28 -19.36 29.53 -12.29
N ARG A 29 -20.62 29.09 -12.27
CA ARG A 29 -21.01 27.82 -11.64
C ARG A 29 -20.36 26.61 -12.32
N GLN A 30 -20.29 26.60 -13.65
CA GLN A 30 -19.63 25.55 -14.41
C GLN A 30 -18.12 25.48 -14.10
N GLU A 31 -17.45 26.64 -14.01
CA GLU A 31 -16.05 26.74 -13.61
C GLU A 31 -15.81 26.24 -12.18
N MET A 32 -16.61 26.71 -11.23
CA MET A 32 -16.49 26.34 -9.82
C MET A 32 -16.78 24.86 -9.59
N LEU A 33 -17.75 24.27 -10.31
CA LEU A 33 -18.02 22.84 -10.30
C LEU A 33 -16.82 22.05 -10.85
N ALA A 34 -16.27 22.45 -12.00
CA ALA A 34 -15.12 21.78 -12.61
C ALA A 34 -13.89 21.81 -11.67
N LEU A 35 -13.59 22.97 -11.08
CA LEU A 35 -12.52 23.09 -10.08
C LEU A 35 -12.77 22.17 -8.87
N SER A 36 -14.01 22.12 -8.37
CA SER A 36 -14.37 21.27 -7.23
C SER A 36 -14.19 19.79 -7.54
N TYR A 37 -14.46 19.32 -8.76
CA TYR A 37 -14.20 17.93 -9.16
C TYR A 37 -12.71 17.63 -9.37
N ILE A 38 -11.93 18.58 -9.89
CA ILE A 38 -10.47 18.42 -10.02
C ILE A 38 -9.84 18.13 -8.64
N ALA A 39 -10.40 18.64 -7.54
CA ALA A 39 -9.90 18.34 -6.20
C ALA A 39 -9.97 16.86 -5.83
N TYR A 40 -10.82 16.05 -6.48
CA TYR A 40 -10.94 14.60 -6.25
C TYR A 40 -10.02 13.74 -7.13
N VAL A 41 -9.13 14.34 -7.92
CA VAL A 41 -8.19 13.61 -8.77
C VAL A 41 -7.27 12.70 -7.95
N GLY A 42 -7.11 11.46 -8.41
CA GLY A 42 -6.27 10.45 -7.74
C GLY A 42 -6.91 9.77 -6.53
N LEU A 43 -8.24 9.84 -6.38
CA LEU A 43 -8.96 9.24 -5.25
C LEU A 43 -9.02 7.69 -5.29
N TYR A 44 -9.07 7.08 -6.48
CA TYR A 44 -8.99 5.61 -6.61
C TYR A 44 -7.54 5.14 -6.72
N GLY A 45 -7.00 4.54 -5.66
CA GLY A 45 -5.78 3.73 -5.78
C GLY A 45 -4.62 4.02 -4.83
N LEU A 46 -4.68 5.01 -3.93
CA LEU A 46 -3.48 5.40 -3.17
C LEU A 46 -3.36 4.79 -1.76
N ALA A 47 -2.27 4.03 -1.60
CA ALA A 47 -1.38 4.18 -0.44
C ALA A 47 -0.76 5.59 -0.48
N ALA A 48 -0.75 6.33 0.62
CA ALA A 48 -0.11 7.65 0.86
C ALA A 48 -0.01 8.60 -0.35
N ILE A 49 -0.80 9.67 -0.34
CA ILE A 49 -0.86 10.70 -1.40
C ILE A 49 0.53 11.27 -1.73
N ASP A 50 1.01 11.03 -2.96
CA ASP A 50 2.15 11.76 -3.55
C ASP A 50 1.65 13.13 -4.04
N VAL A 51 1.92 14.18 -3.25
CA VAL A 51 1.41 15.53 -3.49
C VAL A 51 1.99 16.15 -4.77
N ALA A 52 3.23 15.81 -5.14
CA ALA A 52 3.87 16.30 -6.35
C ALA A 52 3.20 15.73 -7.62
N ARG A 53 2.81 14.45 -7.58
CA ARG A 53 2.03 13.84 -8.68
C ARG A 53 0.61 14.38 -8.76
N MET A 54 -0.03 14.62 -7.62
CA MET A 54 -1.34 15.27 -7.59
C MET A 54 -1.28 16.67 -8.22
N PHE A 55 -0.24 17.46 -7.92
CA PHE A 55 -0.02 18.75 -8.55
C PHE A 55 0.01 18.66 -10.08
N LEU A 56 0.74 17.69 -10.64
CA LEU A 56 0.84 17.49 -12.09
C LEU A 56 -0.50 17.10 -12.72
N LEU A 57 -1.26 16.20 -12.08
CA LEU A 57 -2.57 15.79 -12.58
C LEU A 57 -3.59 16.94 -12.50
N VAL A 58 -3.63 17.68 -11.39
CA VAL A 58 -4.46 18.90 -11.26
C VAL A 58 -4.09 19.90 -12.35
N GLN A 59 -2.79 20.12 -12.59
CA GLN A 59 -2.33 21.01 -13.65
C GLN A 59 -2.76 20.55 -15.04
N ARG A 60 -2.71 19.25 -15.34
CA ARG A 60 -3.23 18.67 -16.58
C ARG A 60 -4.72 18.95 -16.74
N PHE A 61 -5.54 18.64 -15.73
CA PHE A 61 -6.98 18.83 -15.84
C PHE A 61 -7.39 20.31 -15.94
N LEU A 62 -6.62 21.22 -15.35
CA LEU A 62 -6.81 22.67 -15.56
C LEU A 62 -6.53 23.10 -17.01
N ASN A 63 -5.69 22.37 -17.74
CA ASN A 63 -5.43 22.61 -19.15
C ASN A 63 -6.43 21.86 -20.05
N ASP A 64 -6.91 20.68 -19.64
CA ASP A 64 -7.68 19.82 -20.53
C ASP A 64 -9.20 20.02 -20.43
N LEU A 65 -9.75 20.32 -19.25
CA LEU A 65 -11.20 20.36 -19.02
C LEU A 65 -11.83 21.66 -19.54
N ALA A 66 -12.78 21.55 -20.47
CA ALA A 66 -13.33 22.68 -21.23
C ALA A 66 -13.78 23.91 -20.39
N PRO A 67 -14.42 23.79 -19.20
CA PRO A 67 -14.87 24.95 -18.42
C PRO A 67 -13.72 25.80 -17.87
N VAL A 68 -12.58 25.16 -17.58
CA VAL A 68 -11.41 25.76 -16.90
C VAL A 68 -10.14 25.79 -17.75
N ARG A 69 -10.17 25.14 -18.93
CA ARG A 69 -9.09 25.01 -19.91
C ARG A 69 -8.37 26.34 -20.13
N ASP A 70 -7.08 26.37 -19.79
CA ASP A 70 -6.17 27.52 -19.96
C ASP A 70 -6.61 28.81 -19.24
N ARG A 71 -7.59 28.73 -18.33
CA ARG A 71 -8.15 29.88 -17.61
C ARG A 71 -7.66 30.02 -16.19
N TRP A 72 -7.15 28.94 -15.61
CA TRP A 72 -6.74 28.88 -14.21
C TRP A 72 -5.35 28.24 -14.09
N LYS A 73 -4.52 28.77 -13.20
CA LYS A 73 -3.19 28.24 -12.91
C LYS A 73 -2.98 28.10 -11.42
N ILE A 74 -2.44 26.97 -10.97
CA ILE A 74 -2.09 26.76 -9.56
C ILE A 74 -1.02 27.77 -9.13
N VAL A 75 -1.29 28.47 -8.04
CA VAL A 75 -0.39 29.47 -7.42
C VAL A 75 -0.08 29.19 -5.96
N TRP A 76 -0.83 28.27 -5.32
CA TRP A 76 -0.54 27.74 -3.99
C TRP A 76 -1.06 26.30 -3.86
N GLY A 77 -0.26 25.40 -3.28
CA GLY A 77 -0.62 24.00 -3.05
C GLY A 77 -0.42 23.06 -4.25
N PRO A 78 -0.97 21.83 -4.22
CA PRO A 78 -1.87 21.30 -3.20
C PRO A 78 -1.26 21.20 -1.80
N GLY A 79 -2.01 21.66 -0.80
CA GLY A 79 -1.77 21.39 0.61
C GLY A 79 -2.64 20.23 1.07
N VAL A 80 -2.07 19.35 1.90
CA VAL A 80 -2.76 18.14 2.38
C VAL A 80 -2.70 18.10 3.91
N ALA A 81 -3.85 18.02 4.57
CA ALA A 81 -3.93 17.67 5.98
C ALA A 81 -4.41 16.23 6.14
N ASN A 82 -3.58 15.42 6.81
CA ASN A 82 -3.99 14.11 7.27
C ASN A 82 -4.95 14.31 8.44
N SER A 83 -6.22 13.95 8.27
CA SER A 83 -7.14 13.92 9.41
C SER A 83 -6.62 12.86 10.39
N LYS A 84 -6.29 13.27 11.61
CA LYS A 84 -5.90 12.32 12.66
C LYS A 84 -7.04 11.37 13.02
N PHE A 85 -8.29 11.64 12.61
CA PHE A 85 -9.50 11.04 13.19
C PHE A 85 -10.54 10.51 12.18
N ALA A 86 -10.26 10.55 10.88
CA ALA A 86 -11.07 9.88 9.86
C ALA A 86 -10.35 8.62 9.39
N SER A 87 -10.80 7.49 9.93
CA SER A 87 -10.44 6.17 9.43
C SER A 87 -10.93 6.04 7.98
N PHE A 88 -10.00 5.74 7.07
CA PHE A 88 -10.19 5.40 5.65
C PHE A 88 -10.47 6.58 4.69
N ILE A 89 -9.39 7.20 4.20
CA ILE A 89 -9.34 7.98 2.94
C ILE A 89 -10.19 9.28 2.97
N ASP A 90 -9.84 10.23 3.84
CA ASP A 90 -10.30 11.64 3.72
C ASP A 90 -9.16 12.57 4.16
N ASP A 91 -8.08 12.60 3.37
CA ASP A 91 -7.10 13.68 3.50
C ASP A 91 -7.77 14.99 3.02
N ARG A 92 -7.58 16.10 3.72
CA ARG A 92 -8.13 17.38 3.25
C ARG A 92 -7.16 17.98 2.26
N VAL A 93 -7.60 18.10 1.01
CA VAL A 93 -6.82 18.73 -0.07
C VAL A 93 -7.37 20.11 -0.32
N VAL A 94 -6.48 21.09 -0.35
CA VAL A 94 -6.79 22.47 -0.71
C VAL A 94 -5.70 23.01 -1.63
N PHE A 95 -6.10 23.76 -2.65
CA PHE A 95 -5.18 24.48 -3.52
C PHE A 95 -5.78 25.80 -3.96
N VAL A 96 -4.94 26.75 -4.37
CA VAL A 96 -5.36 28.05 -4.90
C VAL A 96 -4.93 28.17 -6.35
N VAL A 97 -5.88 28.54 -7.20
CA VAL A 97 -5.63 28.89 -8.61
C VAL A 97 -5.82 30.38 -8.84
N GLU A 98 -5.04 30.95 -9.75
CA GLU A 98 -5.16 32.33 -10.24
C GLU A 98 -5.71 32.32 -11.66
N HIS A 99 -6.64 33.22 -11.96
CA HIS A 99 -7.21 33.34 -13.29
C HIS A 99 -6.18 33.94 -14.27
N THR A 100 -6.01 33.34 -15.46
CA THR A 100 -4.93 33.69 -16.39
C THR A 100 -5.14 35.03 -17.11
N LYS A 101 -6.40 35.44 -17.33
CA LYS A 101 -6.76 36.71 -18.00
C LYS A 101 -7.15 37.84 -17.02
N GLU A 102 -8.02 37.56 -16.06
CA GLU A 102 -8.43 38.47 -14.98
C GLU A 102 -7.38 38.51 -13.85
N LYS A 103 -6.52 39.52 -13.87
CA LYS A 103 -5.50 39.72 -12.82
C LYS A 103 -6.17 39.95 -11.45
N ASN A 104 -5.57 39.41 -10.39
CA ASN A 104 -6.06 39.48 -9.00
C ASN A 104 -7.39 38.74 -8.74
N ARG A 105 -7.76 37.77 -9.59
CA ARG A 105 -8.85 36.83 -9.31
C ARG A 105 -8.26 35.46 -8.94
N PHE A 106 -8.60 34.99 -7.74
CA PHE A 106 -8.14 33.71 -7.20
C PHE A 106 -9.34 32.82 -6.88
N ALA A 107 -9.18 31.51 -7.02
CA ALA A 107 -10.14 30.54 -6.50
C ALA A 107 -9.44 29.59 -5.51
N VAL A 108 -9.99 29.51 -4.29
CA VAL A 108 -9.61 28.54 -3.26
C VAL A 108 -10.51 27.33 -3.42
N VAL A 109 -9.91 26.18 -3.73
CA VAL A 109 -10.64 24.95 -4.05
C VAL A 109 -10.45 23.95 -2.93
N ILE A 110 -11.56 23.48 -2.36
CA ILE A 110 -11.58 22.58 -1.20
C ILE A 110 -12.19 21.24 -1.59
N ARG A 111 -11.46 20.15 -1.34
CA ARG A 111 -11.95 18.79 -1.51
C ARG A 111 -12.98 18.44 -0.44
N GLY A 112 -14.10 17.84 -0.85
CA GLY A 112 -15.10 17.28 0.06
C GLY A 112 -14.88 15.80 0.37
N THR A 113 -15.90 15.16 0.95
CA THR A 113 -15.85 13.75 1.35
C THR A 113 -15.80 12.82 0.14
N ASN A 114 -15.09 11.69 0.26
CA ASN A 114 -15.10 10.64 -0.75
C ASN A 114 -16.54 10.23 -1.18
N PRO A 115 -16.87 10.23 -2.48
CA PRO A 115 -18.15 9.74 -3.01
C PRO A 115 -18.61 8.38 -2.45
N LEU A 116 -17.68 7.47 -2.16
CA LEU A 116 -18.00 6.13 -1.66
C LEU A 116 -18.37 6.09 -0.17
N SER A 117 -17.91 7.04 0.65
CA SER A 117 -18.27 7.11 2.08
C SER A 117 -19.62 7.77 2.32
N ILE A 118 -20.22 8.39 1.30
CA ILE A 118 -21.57 8.99 1.34
C ILE A 118 -22.65 7.93 1.64
N ALA A 119 -22.40 6.66 1.30
CA ALA A 119 -23.27 5.55 1.70
C ALA A 119 -23.34 5.32 3.23
N ASN A 120 -22.37 5.85 3.99
CA ASN A 120 -22.35 5.83 5.45
C ASN A 120 -22.73 7.22 5.99
N ILE A 121 -24.01 7.57 5.95
CA ILE A 121 -24.54 8.89 6.37
C ILE A 121 -24.23 9.24 7.85
N SER A 122 -23.78 8.26 8.64
CA SER A 122 -23.27 8.45 10.01
C SER A 122 -21.80 8.90 10.11
N GLU A 123 -21.04 8.92 9.00
CA GLU A 123 -19.65 9.39 8.95
C GLU A 123 -19.51 10.91 8.77
N VAL A 124 -20.63 11.64 8.65
CA VAL A 124 -20.63 13.10 8.53
C VAL A 124 -20.28 13.72 9.88
N ASN A 125 -18.99 14.06 10.05
CA ASN A 125 -18.42 15.04 10.98
C ASN A 125 -19.29 15.49 12.14
N ASP A 126 -19.12 14.95 13.35
CA ASP A 126 -19.67 15.43 14.65
C ASP A 126 -20.80 16.49 14.59
N ILE A 127 -21.87 16.19 13.84
CA ILE A 127 -23.03 17.08 13.61
C ILE A 127 -23.98 17.08 14.82
N PHE A 128 -23.53 16.50 15.94
CA PHE A 128 -24.28 16.35 17.17
C PHE A 128 -23.78 17.32 18.26
N GLU A 129 -22.66 18.00 18.01
CA GLU A 129 -22.14 19.05 18.88
C GLU A 129 -22.15 20.39 18.14
N MET A 130 -22.81 21.39 18.72
CA MET A 130 -22.83 22.78 18.25
C MET A 130 -22.01 23.66 19.20
N ILE A 131 -21.22 24.55 18.63
CA ILE A 131 -20.33 25.45 19.34
C ILE A 131 -20.57 26.88 18.87
N ASP A 132 -20.26 27.85 19.72
CA ASP A 132 -20.35 29.25 19.31
C ASP A 132 -19.34 29.55 18.20
N TRP A 133 -19.76 30.31 17.19
CA TRP A 133 -18.89 30.74 16.09
C TRP A 133 -17.67 31.50 16.65
N PRO A 134 -16.45 30.96 16.53
CA PRO A 134 -15.30 31.50 17.26
C PRO A 134 -14.57 32.61 16.49
N TYR A 135 -15.04 32.98 15.29
CA TYR A 135 -14.36 33.93 14.40
C TYR A 135 -15.13 35.26 14.31
N GLY A 136 -14.44 36.39 14.51
CA GLY A 136 -15.04 37.71 14.36
C GLY A 136 -16.20 38.02 15.31
N LYS A 137 -16.91 39.11 15.03
CA LYS A 137 -18.03 39.60 15.85
C LYS A 137 -19.36 39.31 15.13
N PRO A 138 -20.30 38.59 15.76
CA PRO A 138 -21.61 38.33 15.17
C PRO A 138 -22.38 39.60 14.82
N ALA A 139 -23.24 39.53 13.80
CA ALA A 139 -24.16 40.62 13.48
C ALA A 139 -25.09 40.93 14.68
N PRO A 140 -25.55 42.18 14.84
CA PRO A 140 -26.30 42.60 16.02
C PRO A 140 -27.53 41.71 16.30
N GLY A 141 -27.59 41.16 17.52
CA GLY A 141 -28.71 40.34 17.97
C GLY A 141 -28.63 38.85 17.65
N LEU A 142 -27.58 38.39 16.96
CA LEU A 142 -27.37 36.97 16.62
C LEU A 142 -26.37 36.29 17.55
N LYS A 143 -26.57 35.00 17.82
CA LYS A 143 -25.63 34.13 18.54
C LYS A 143 -25.31 32.89 17.69
N PRO A 144 -24.58 33.06 16.59
CA PRO A 144 -24.36 32.02 15.60
C PRO A 144 -23.61 30.81 16.19
N LYS A 145 -24.13 29.61 15.93
CA LYS A 145 -23.46 28.36 16.29
C LYS A 145 -23.17 27.50 15.08
N ILE A 146 -21.99 26.89 15.09
CA ILE A 146 -21.50 26.00 14.04
C ILE A 146 -21.34 24.58 14.59
N SER A 147 -21.47 23.56 13.73
CA SER A 147 -21.11 22.20 14.11
C SER A 147 -19.62 22.10 14.43
N ARG A 148 -19.29 21.41 15.54
CA ARG A 148 -17.91 21.05 15.93
C ARG A 148 -17.16 20.38 14.79
N GLY A 149 -17.83 19.51 14.04
CA GLY A 149 -17.24 18.81 12.90
C GLY A 149 -16.80 19.75 11.77
N ILE A 150 -17.59 20.78 11.46
CA ILE A 150 -17.28 21.79 10.45
C ILE A 150 -16.22 22.79 10.95
N ASP A 151 -16.24 23.14 12.24
CA ASP A 151 -15.21 23.98 12.84
C ASP A 151 -13.82 23.29 12.82
N ASN A 152 -13.75 22.03 13.27
CA ASN A 152 -12.55 21.21 13.11
C ASN A 152 -12.13 21.13 11.63
N GLY A 153 -13.11 21.08 10.73
CA GLY A 153 -13.04 21.33 9.30
C GLY A 153 -12.15 22.52 8.91
N LEU A 154 -12.62 23.68 9.35
CA LEU A 154 -12.03 24.98 9.09
C LEU A 154 -10.65 25.16 9.74
N GLU A 155 -10.47 24.72 10.99
CA GLU A 155 -9.19 24.83 11.70
C GLU A 155 -8.05 24.16 10.91
N GLN A 156 -8.29 22.97 10.37
CA GLN A 156 -7.27 22.30 9.55
C GLN A 156 -7.02 23.06 8.25
N LEU A 157 -8.05 23.58 7.58
CA LEU A 157 -7.85 24.36 6.34
C LEU A 157 -6.97 25.59 6.58
N VAL A 158 -7.18 26.28 7.70
CA VAL A 158 -6.38 27.44 8.10
C VAL A 158 -4.95 27.04 8.46
N ALA A 159 -4.78 25.86 9.08
CA ALA A 159 -3.48 25.33 9.49
C ALA A 159 -2.67 24.65 8.35
N ILE A 160 -3.32 24.26 7.25
CA ILE A 160 -2.66 23.61 6.11
C ILE A 160 -1.60 24.56 5.53
N ARG A 161 -0.42 23.99 5.26
CA ARG A 161 0.67 24.62 4.52
C ARG A 161 0.84 23.93 3.18
N ALA A 162 1.20 24.70 2.16
CA ALA A 162 1.59 24.11 0.87
C ALA A 162 2.85 23.26 1.05
N SER A 163 2.85 22.07 0.45
CA SER A 163 3.97 21.13 0.52
C SER A 163 5.27 21.74 0.00
N ASP A 164 6.39 21.23 0.50
CA ASP A 164 7.72 21.67 0.07
C ASP A 164 7.88 21.47 -1.44
N GLU A 165 8.58 22.40 -2.10
CA GLU A 165 8.84 22.41 -3.56
C GLU A 165 7.63 22.75 -4.47
N LEU A 166 6.43 22.98 -3.92
CA LEU A 166 5.26 23.42 -4.67
C LEU A 166 5.03 24.95 -4.59
N PRO A 167 4.21 25.55 -5.48
CA PRO A 167 3.85 26.95 -5.38
C PRO A 167 3.32 27.28 -3.98
N GLY A 168 3.86 28.33 -3.35
CA GLY A 168 3.50 28.70 -1.98
C GLY A 168 4.16 27.89 -0.87
N SER A 169 5.16 27.05 -1.19
CA SER A 169 5.94 26.19 -0.27
C SER A 169 6.10 26.76 1.14
N GLY A 170 5.68 25.99 2.13
CA GLY A 170 5.84 26.30 3.55
C GLY A 170 4.91 27.38 4.10
N LYS A 171 4.12 28.08 3.27
CA LYS A 171 3.17 29.11 3.71
C LYS A 171 1.79 28.51 3.98
N SER A 172 1.12 29.00 5.04
CA SER A 172 -0.29 28.70 5.25
C SER A 172 -1.16 29.38 4.20
N LEU A 173 -2.41 28.92 4.05
CA LEU A 173 -3.37 29.52 3.12
C LEU A 173 -3.56 31.01 3.40
N ILE A 174 -3.72 31.38 4.68
CA ILE A 174 -3.93 32.77 5.11
C ILE A 174 -2.68 33.63 4.87
N GLU A 175 -1.48 33.10 5.17
CA GLU A 175 -0.21 33.80 4.90
C GLU A 175 -0.06 34.11 3.40
N PHE A 176 -0.40 33.15 2.54
CA PHE A 176 -0.36 33.33 1.09
C PHE A 176 -1.36 34.39 0.61
N LEU A 177 -2.62 34.33 1.05
CA LEU A 177 -3.64 35.31 0.66
C LEU A 177 -3.27 36.74 1.12
N LYS A 178 -2.78 36.88 2.36
CA LYS A 178 -2.31 38.16 2.92
C LYS A 178 -1.21 38.79 2.05
N GLU A 179 -0.22 38.01 1.63
CA GLU A 179 0.85 38.48 0.73
C GLU A 179 0.33 38.89 -0.65
N ARG A 180 -0.63 38.15 -1.21
CA ARG A 180 -1.22 38.46 -2.51
C ARG A 180 -2.03 39.75 -2.48
N VAL A 181 -2.84 39.94 -1.44
CA VAL A 181 -3.63 41.15 -1.25
C VAL A 181 -2.74 42.38 -1.02
N ALA A 182 -1.70 42.24 -0.20
CA ALA A 182 -0.76 43.34 0.06
C ALA A 182 -0.02 43.81 -1.21
N ARG A 183 0.25 42.91 -2.16
CA ARG A 183 0.96 43.22 -3.41
C ARG A 183 0.05 43.69 -4.55
N ALA A 184 -1.27 43.51 -4.43
CA ALA A 184 -2.21 43.87 -5.48
C ALA A 184 -2.31 45.40 -5.63
N ARG A 185 -2.18 45.90 -6.86
CA ARG A 185 -2.35 47.34 -7.19
C ARG A 185 -3.82 47.76 -7.37
N GLY A 186 -4.78 46.87 -7.09
CA GLY A 186 -6.21 47.08 -7.29
C GLY A 186 -7.04 46.07 -6.49
N ALA A 187 -8.37 46.07 -6.70
CA ALA A 187 -9.28 45.16 -6.00
C ALA A 187 -8.91 43.69 -6.26
N VAL A 188 -8.99 42.86 -5.21
CA VAL A 188 -8.74 41.42 -5.27
C VAL A 188 -10.06 40.67 -5.14
N ARG A 189 -10.28 39.69 -6.02
CA ARG A 189 -11.43 38.78 -5.93
C ARG A 189 -10.95 37.40 -5.49
N ILE A 190 -11.58 36.86 -4.46
CA ILE A 190 -11.33 35.50 -3.97
C ILE A 190 -12.63 34.72 -4.04
N ASP A 191 -12.71 33.77 -4.95
CA ASP A 191 -13.79 32.79 -5.02
C ASP A 191 -13.41 31.57 -4.15
N VAL A 192 -14.31 31.07 -3.31
CA VAL A 192 -14.11 29.84 -2.51
C VAL A 192 -15.13 28.81 -2.96
N THR A 193 -14.67 27.62 -3.34
CA THR A 193 -15.56 26.58 -3.89
C THR A 193 -15.23 25.19 -3.39
N GLY A 194 -16.26 24.34 -3.35
CA GLY A 194 -16.15 22.92 -3.10
C GLY A 194 -17.48 22.21 -3.33
N HIS A 195 -17.41 20.88 -3.38
CA HIS A 195 -18.56 19.99 -3.51
C HIS A 195 -18.76 19.18 -2.22
N SER A 196 -20.02 18.90 -1.84
CA SER A 196 -20.35 18.12 -0.64
C SER A 196 -19.83 18.80 0.64
N LEU A 197 -19.12 18.08 1.52
CA LEU A 197 -18.44 18.66 2.68
C LEU A 197 -17.48 19.81 2.31
N GLY A 198 -16.82 19.73 1.15
CA GLY A 198 -15.96 20.80 0.65
C GLY A 198 -16.75 22.07 0.35
N GLY A 199 -18.02 21.93 -0.07
CA GLY A 199 -18.95 23.05 -0.26
C GLY A 199 -19.36 23.69 1.06
N ALA A 200 -19.62 22.89 2.11
CA ALA A 200 -19.92 23.42 3.45
C ALA A 200 -18.71 24.19 4.02
N LEU A 201 -17.50 23.64 3.84
CA LEU A 201 -16.26 24.30 4.24
C LEU A 201 -15.96 25.54 3.38
N ALA A 202 -16.34 25.56 2.11
CA ALA A 202 -16.17 26.73 1.24
C ALA A 202 -17.00 27.92 1.73
N GLY A 203 -18.28 27.71 2.04
CA GLY A 203 -19.14 28.75 2.64
C GLY A 203 -18.60 29.23 3.98
N THR A 204 -18.19 28.29 4.83
CA THR A 204 -17.68 28.59 6.18
C THR A 204 -16.33 29.33 6.14
N LEU A 205 -15.40 28.94 5.26
CA LEU A 205 -14.13 29.63 5.06
C LEU A 205 -14.34 31.03 4.48
N ALA A 206 -15.28 31.20 3.54
CA ALA A 206 -15.59 32.52 3.00
C ALA A 206 -16.12 33.48 4.07
N LEU A 207 -16.98 32.99 4.96
CA LEU A 207 -17.44 33.73 6.13
C LEU A 207 -16.28 34.07 7.08
N CYS A 208 -15.45 33.09 7.45
CA CYS A 208 -14.27 33.28 8.29
C CYS A 208 -13.32 34.34 7.70
N LEU A 209 -13.01 34.26 6.40
CA LEU A 209 -12.18 35.25 5.72
C LEU A 209 -12.81 36.64 5.78
N THR A 210 -14.13 36.76 5.61
CA THR A 210 -14.84 38.06 5.66
C THR A 210 -14.84 38.65 7.07
N ASP A 211 -15.14 37.83 8.08
CA ASP A 211 -15.17 38.22 9.49
C ASP A 211 -13.79 38.64 10.03
N LEU A 212 -12.71 38.15 9.41
CA LEU A 212 -11.32 38.50 9.76
C LEU A 212 -10.74 39.69 8.95
N GLN A 213 -11.55 40.44 8.18
CA GLN A 213 -11.12 41.67 7.47
C GLN A 213 -11.39 42.96 8.28
N GLY A 214 -10.52 43.98 8.17
CA GLY A 214 -10.72 45.33 8.73
C GLY A 214 -9.72 45.73 9.84
N THR A 215 -9.89 46.91 10.45
CA THR A 215 -8.80 47.63 11.18
C THR A 215 -8.86 47.67 12.70
N ASP A 216 -10.00 47.46 13.38
CA ASP A 216 -10.07 47.77 14.83
C ASP A 216 -10.76 46.72 15.71
N GLU A 217 -11.60 45.83 15.16
CA GLU A 217 -12.35 44.84 15.97
C GLU A 217 -11.74 43.42 16.00
N VAL A 218 -10.85 43.09 15.06
CA VAL A 218 -10.19 41.76 14.96
C VAL A 218 -8.75 41.87 15.48
N PRO A 219 -8.27 40.94 16.35
CA PRO A 219 -6.88 40.93 16.80
C PRO A 219 -5.89 41.00 15.63
N GLU A 220 -4.85 41.83 15.77
CA GLU A 220 -3.86 42.06 14.71
C GLU A 220 -3.21 40.75 14.20
N THR A 221 -3.08 39.76 15.10
CA THR A 221 -2.53 38.43 14.81
C THR A 221 -3.44 37.56 13.93
N LEU A 222 -4.76 37.80 13.93
CA LEU A 222 -5.76 37.05 13.15
C LEU A 222 -6.20 37.78 11.87
N ARG A 223 -5.79 39.04 11.73
CA ARG A 223 -6.16 39.91 10.62
C ARG A 223 -5.32 39.66 9.36
N TRP A 224 -6.00 39.40 8.25
CA TRP A 224 -5.34 39.06 6.98
C TRP A 224 -5.46 40.13 5.89
N ASP A 225 -6.53 40.94 5.88
CA ASP A 225 -6.75 42.06 4.95
C ASP A 225 -7.23 43.32 5.70
N PRO A 226 -6.30 44.13 6.25
CA PRO A 226 -6.64 45.32 7.04
C PRO A 226 -7.36 46.40 6.21
N ASP A 227 -7.00 46.54 4.94
CA ASP A 227 -7.50 47.60 4.06
C ASP A 227 -8.81 47.23 3.33
N ARG A 228 -9.36 46.03 3.58
CA ARG A 228 -10.52 45.46 2.87
C ARG A 228 -10.37 45.52 1.33
N LYS A 229 -9.16 45.27 0.83
CA LYS A 229 -8.83 45.27 -0.61
C LYS A 229 -9.39 44.03 -1.32
N ALA A 230 -9.58 42.94 -0.59
CA ALA A 230 -10.17 41.73 -1.11
C ALA A 230 -11.68 41.70 -0.89
N ARG A 231 -12.39 41.20 -1.89
CA ARG A 231 -13.77 40.75 -1.74
C ARG A 231 -13.81 39.23 -1.91
N VAL A 232 -14.52 38.58 -1.00
CA VAL A 232 -14.66 37.12 -0.95
C VAL A 232 -16.04 36.72 -1.46
N TRP A 233 -16.09 35.68 -2.30
CA TRP A 233 -17.28 35.01 -2.80
C TRP A 233 -17.25 33.53 -2.44
N ALA A 234 -18.41 32.93 -2.27
CA ALA A 234 -18.55 31.49 -2.06
C ALA A 234 -19.43 30.88 -3.15
N THR A 235 -19.03 29.73 -3.68
CA THR A 235 -19.89 28.87 -4.50
C THR A 235 -19.95 27.50 -3.84
N THR A 236 -21.09 27.19 -3.21
CA THR A 236 -21.27 25.97 -2.44
C THR A 236 -22.12 24.99 -3.24
N ILE A 237 -21.58 23.83 -3.59
CA ILE A 237 -22.27 22.84 -4.43
C ILE A 237 -22.55 21.59 -3.60
N ALA A 238 -23.80 21.12 -3.61
CA ALA A 238 -24.22 19.92 -2.88
C ALA A 238 -23.86 19.97 -1.36
N ALA A 239 -23.74 21.17 -0.79
CA ALA A 239 -23.25 21.36 0.57
C ALA A 239 -24.26 20.92 1.61
N ILE A 240 -23.77 20.46 2.76
CA ILE A 240 -24.55 20.26 3.99
C ILE A 240 -24.64 21.57 4.79
N PRO A 241 -25.67 21.79 5.63
CA PRO A 241 -25.73 22.97 6.47
C PRO A 241 -24.61 22.93 7.52
N ALA A 242 -23.95 24.06 7.73
CA ALA A 242 -22.79 24.14 8.62
C ALA A 242 -23.16 24.42 10.09
N GLY A 243 -24.28 25.10 10.33
CA GLY A 243 -24.65 25.63 11.64
C GLY A 243 -26.14 25.90 11.78
N ASP A 244 -26.48 26.64 12.83
CA ASP A 244 -27.85 26.97 13.21
C ASP A 244 -28.45 28.17 12.43
N PRO A 245 -29.73 28.53 12.66
CA PRO A 245 -30.35 29.69 12.00
C PRO A 245 -29.62 31.02 12.20
N ASP A 246 -29.04 31.25 13.37
CA ASP A 246 -28.28 32.45 13.67
C ASP A 246 -26.95 32.48 12.89
N PHE A 247 -26.30 31.32 12.72
CA PHE A 247 -25.13 31.16 11.86
C PHE A 247 -25.47 31.43 10.39
N ALA A 248 -26.58 30.88 9.89
CA ALA A 248 -27.03 31.15 8.53
C ALA A 248 -27.34 32.64 8.30
N ALA A 249 -28.04 33.28 9.25
CA ALA A 249 -28.37 34.70 9.18
C ALA A 249 -27.12 35.61 9.27
N HIS A 250 -26.14 35.26 10.11
CA HIS A 250 -24.86 35.96 10.17
C HIS A 250 -24.08 35.82 8.85
N SER A 251 -24.03 34.61 8.29
CA SER A 251 -23.40 34.36 6.99
C SER A 251 -24.04 35.16 5.86
N ASP A 252 -25.38 35.21 5.80
CA ASP A 252 -26.12 35.97 4.80
C ASP A 252 -25.82 37.47 4.90
N ALA A 253 -25.78 38.00 6.13
CA ALA A 253 -25.51 39.41 6.39
C ALA A 253 -24.08 39.81 6.00
N GLN A 254 -23.08 38.96 6.26
CA GLN A 254 -21.68 39.27 5.95
C GLN A 254 -21.33 39.09 4.47
N LEU A 255 -21.86 38.05 3.82
CA LEU A 255 -21.57 37.75 2.43
C LEU A 255 -22.42 38.59 1.47
N ASP A 256 -23.61 39.05 1.85
CA ASP A 256 -24.44 40.04 1.13
C ASP A 256 -24.52 39.77 -0.39
N GLY A 257 -25.18 38.68 -0.78
CA GLY A 257 -25.34 38.29 -2.19
C GLY A 257 -24.08 37.74 -2.86
N ARG A 258 -22.94 37.62 -2.15
CA ARG A 258 -21.69 37.04 -2.66
C ARG A 258 -21.55 35.54 -2.41
N CYS A 259 -22.64 34.88 -2.03
CA CYS A 259 -22.67 33.43 -1.84
C CYS A 259 -23.71 32.80 -2.77
N ASP A 260 -23.27 31.85 -3.58
CA ASP A 260 -24.09 31.14 -4.55
C ASP A 260 -24.20 29.67 -4.14
N ARG A 261 -25.42 29.23 -3.79
CA ARG A 261 -25.70 27.86 -3.35
C ARG A 261 -26.37 27.08 -4.46
N VAL A 262 -25.75 25.98 -4.89
CA VAL A 262 -26.23 25.12 -5.97
C VAL A 262 -26.57 23.74 -5.42
N ALA A 263 -27.81 23.30 -5.63
CA ALA A 263 -28.29 22.00 -5.16
C ALA A 263 -29.18 21.32 -6.21
N ASN A 264 -28.98 20.02 -6.42
CA ASN A 264 -29.88 19.18 -7.20
C ASN A 264 -31.11 18.82 -6.36
N SER A 265 -32.30 18.95 -6.93
CA SER A 265 -33.57 18.66 -6.26
C SER A 265 -33.68 17.22 -5.76
N LEU A 266 -33.01 16.29 -6.43
CA LEU A 266 -32.98 14.85 -6.12
C LEU A 266 -31.72 14.40 -5.37
N ASP A 267 -30.81 15.30 -5.03
CA ASP A 267 -29.64 14.98 -4.20
C ASP A 267 -30.02 15.02 -2.72
N ILE A 268 -29.79 13.91 -2.01
CA ILE A 268 -30.21 13.80 -0.61
C ILE A 268 -29.26 14.55 0.35
N VAL A 269 -28.01 14.79 -0.05
CA VAL A 269 -26.95 15.27 0.85
C VAL A 269 -27.26 16.66 1.40
N PRO A 270 -27.75 17.64 0.62
CA PRO A 270 -28.14 18.95 1.16
C PRO A 270 -29.22 18.89 2.25
N TYR A 271 -30.04 17.85 2.29
CA TYR A 271 -31.09 17.68 3.31
C TYR A 271 -30.57 16.99 4.59
N THR A 272 -29.32 16.49 4.57
CA THR A 272 -28.73 15.82 5.74
C THR A 272 -28.43 16.82 6.85
N GLY A 273 -28.73 16.44 8.10
CA GLY A 273 -28.59 17.32 9.26
C GLY A 273 -29.81 18.18 9.58
N ILE A 274 -30.79 18.31 8.67
CA ILE A 274 -32.02 19.08 8.90
C ILE A 274 -33.15 18.12 9.25
N ALA A 275 -33.46 18.00 10.55
CA ALA A 275 -34.43 17.01 11.04
C ALA A 275 -35.80 17.08 10.35
N SER A 276 -36.28 18.29 10.01
CA SER A 276 -37.56 18.49 9.32
C SER A 276 -37.56 18.07 7.85
N GLU A 277 -36.40 18.04 7.19
CA GLU A 277 -36.27 17.75 5.76
C GLU A 277 -35.82 16.30 5.50
N MET A 278 -35.16 15.67 6.47
CA MET A 278 -34.72 14.27 6.37
C MET A 278 -35.88 13.25 6.21
N GLY A 279 -37.11 13.62 6.57
CA GLY A 279 -38.30 12.81 6.28
C GLY A 279 -38.59 12.65 4.79
N ILE A 280 -38.22 13.65 3.98
CA ILE A 280 -38.42 13.68 2.52
C ILE A 280 -37.48 12.70 1.81
N ILE A 281 -36.28 12.45 2.38
CA ILE A 281 -35.24 11.58 1.80
C ILE A 281 -35.76 10.16 1.51
N ARG A 282 -36.70 9.65 2.31
CA ARG A 282 -37.27 8.30 2.15
C ARG A 282 -38.11 8.14 0.90
N HIS A 283 -38.70 9.25 0.44
CA HIS A 283 -39.68 9.29 -0.63
C HIS A 283 -39.14 9.96 -1.90
N ILE A 284 -37.91 10.50 -1.85
CA ILE A 284 -37.32 11.30 -2.92
C ILE A 284 -37.16 10.54 -4.25
N TYR A 285 -37.05 9.20 -4.20
CA TYR A 285 -36.97 8.33 -5.38
C TYR A 285 -38.18 7.38 -5.53
N GLU A 286 -39.18 7.46 -4.65
CA GLU A 286 -40.35 6.58 -4.68
C GLU A 286 -41.40 7.06 -5.71
N PRO A 287 -42.12 6.13 -6.37
CA PRO A 287 -42.09 4.67 -6.23
C PRO A 287 -41.03 3.97 -7.09
N THR A 288 -40.18 4.72 -7.81
CA THR A 288 -39.26 4.17 -8.82
C THR A 288 -38.13 3.34 -8.20
N VAL A 289 -37.61 3.75 -7.05
CA VAL A 289 -36.52 3.04 -6.34
C VAL A 289 -36.83 3.02 -4.82
N PRO A 290 -37.27 1.88 -4.25
CA PRO A 290 -37.68 1.83 -2.85
C PRO A 290 -36.50 1.94 -1.88
N THR A 291 -36.70 2.69 -0.80
CA THR A 291 -35.73 2.89 0.27
C THR A 291 -35.66 1.64 1.16
N GLY A 292 -34.69 0.75 0.92
CA GLY A 292 -34.55 -0.50 1.67
C GLY A 292 -34.52 -0.32 3.21
N THR A 293 -34.99 -1.32 3.95
CA THR A 293 -35.26 -1.25 5.41
C THR A 293 -34.07 -0.76 6.25
N LEU A 294 -32.86 -1.24 5.97
CA LEU A 294 -31.66 -0.89 6.73
C LEU A 294 -31.27 0.59 6.57
N ILE A 295 -31.47 1.14 5.38
CA ILE A 295 -31.19 2.54 5.05
C ILE A 295 -32.23 3.44 5.73
N SER A 296 -33.51 3.05 5.66
CA SER A 296 -34.59 3.74 6.36
C SER A 296 -34.36 3.82 7.88
N LEU A 297 -33.97 2.70 8.51
CA LEU A 297 -33.61 2.66 9.93
C LEU A 297 -32.41 3.57 10.27
N SER A 298 -31.46 3.73 9.35
CA SER A 298 -30.32 4.62 9.54
C SER A 298 -30.76 6.09 9.56
N PHE A 299 -31.65 6.49 8.65
CA PHE A 299 -32.26 7.83 8.68
C PHE A 299 -33.08 8.07 9.94
N ASP A 300 -33.90 7.10 10.35
CA ASP A 300 -34.68 7.16 11.59
C ASP A 300 -33.81 7.45 12.81
N ASN A 301 -32.68 6.76 12.93
CA ASN A 301 -31.77 6.96 14.05
C ASN A 301 -31.15 8.37 14.07
N VAL A 302 -30.76 8.90 12.91
CA VAL A 302 -30.21 10.26 12.80
C VAL A 302 -31.28 11.31 13.12
N ILE A 303 -32.49 11.18 12.55
CA ILE A 303 -33.61 12.09 12.83
C ILE A 303 -33.97 12.07 14.32
N LYS A 304 -34.06 10.88 14.91
CA LYS A 304 -34.36 10.71 16.34
C LYS A 304 -33.32 11.40 17.20
N ARG A 305 -32.03 11.30 16.84
CA ARG A 305 -30.94 11.93 17.59
C ARG A 305 -30.94 13.45 17.47
N LEU A 306 -31.05 13.99 16.25
CA LEU A 306 -31.16 15.44 16.01
C LEU A 306 -32.35 16.05 16.78
N THR A 307 -33.48 15.34 16.77
CA THR A 307 -34.69 15.76 17.50
C THR A 307 -34.49 15.69 19.01
N ALA A 308 -33.87 14.62 19.53
CA ALA A 308 -33.61 14.45 20.95
C ALA A 308 -32.64 15.51 21.50
N GLU A 309 -31.63 15.87 20.72
CA GLU A 309 -30.63 16.89 21.06
C GLU A 309 -31.11 18.33 20.73
N LYS A 310 -32.32 18.49 20.18
CA LYS A 310 -32.93 19.77 19.77
C LYS A 310 -32.04 20.59 18.83
N LEU A 311 -31.28 19.91 17.97
CA LEU A 311 -30.38 20.56 17.03
C LEU A 311 -31.16 21.04 15.81
N VAL A 312 -31.02 22.33 15.51
CA VAL A 312 -31.64 22.96 14.34
C VAL A 312 -30.53 23.46 13.44
N TYR A 313 -30.43 22.86 12.26
CA TYR A 313 -29.48 23.26 11.22
C TYR A 313 -30.18 24.07 10.13
N GLN A 314 -29.50 25.07 9.60
CA GLN A 314 -29.98 25.87 8.47
C GLN A 314 -28.85 26.15 7.48
N HIS A 315 -29.17 26.09 6.19
CA HIS A 315 -28.25 26.52 5.14
C HIS A 315 -28.03 28.02 5.20
N ALA A 316 -26.77 28.43 5.18
CA ALA A 316 -26.40 29.77 4.76
C ALA A 316 -26.73 29.97 3.27
N CYS A 317 -26.93 31.22 2.86
CA CYS A 317 -27.24 31.61 1.48
C CYS A 317 -28.64 31.08 1.11
N ARG A 318 -29.67 31.74 1.68
CA ARG A 318 -31.09 31.31 1.70
C ARG A 318 -31.60 30.81 0.35
N ASP A 319 -31.30 31.51 -0.74
CA ASP A 319 -31.78 31.20 -2.07
C ASP A 319 -30.85 30.22 -2.79
N ALA A 320 -31.14 28.92 -2.67
CA ALA A 320 -30.47 27.92 -3.50
C ALA A 320 -30.97 27.98 -4.94
N VAL A 321 -30.03 27.91 -5.89
CA VAL A 321 -30.35 27.51 -7.24
C VAL A 321 -30.59 26.01 -7.26
N LYS A 322 -31.89 25.68 -7.28
CA LYS A 322 -32.37 24.31 -7.41
C LYS A 322 -32.25 23.86 -8.86
N LEU A 323 -31.43 22.84 -9.10
CA LEU A 323 -31.33 22.15 -10.38
C LEU A 323 -32.34 21.01 -10.38
N GLU A 324 -33.27 21.01 -11.33
CA GLU A 324 -34.30 19.97 -11.40
C GLU A 324 -33.74 18.66 -11.95
N GLY A 325 -33.46 17.71 -11.06
CA GLY A 325 -32.98 16.38 -11.39
C GLY A 325 -34.11 15.46 -11.89
N THR A 326 -33.72 14.39 -12.59
CA THR A 326 -34.62 13.31 -12.97
C THR A 326 -34.07 11.95 -12.53
N VAL A 327 -34.94 11.08 -12.01
CA VAL A 327 -34.56 9.71 -11.63
C VAL A 327 -34.20 8.90 -12.88
N ARG A 328 -33.10 8.14 -12.83
CA ARG A 328 -32.69 7.29 -13.96
C ARG A 328 -33.71 6.16 -14.20
N LYS A 329 -34.09 5.95 -15.46
CA LYS A 329 -34.93 4.80 -15.85
C LYS A 329 -34.12 3.50 -15.69
N GLY A 330 -34.59 2.60 -14.82
CA GLY A 330 -33.97 1.28 -14.60
C GLY A 330 -32.85 1.24 -13.56
N GLY A 331 -32.80 2.18 -12.60
CA GLY A 331 -31.78 2.22 -11.55
C GLY A 331 -31.73 0.96 -10.66
N ASP A 332 -30.53 0.54 -10.28
CA ASP A 332 -30.27 -0.73 -9.59
C ASP A 332 -30.82 -0.77 -8.14
N ASN A 333 -30.56 0.27 -7.34
CA ASN A 333 -31.00 0.40 -5.94
C ASN A 333 -30.85 1.85 -5.43
N PHE A 334 -31.44 2.14 -4.26
CA PHE A 334 -31.47 3.47 -3.64
C PHE A 334 -30.08 4.12 -3.49
N VAL A 335 -29.06 3.33 -3.12
CA VAL A 335 -27.68 3.84 -2.93
C VAL A 335 -27.05 4.22 -4.26
N ALA A 336 -27.24 3.41 -5.30
CA ALA A 336 -26.73 3.71 -6.64
C ALA A 336 -27.38 4.96 -7.25
N GLU A 337 -28.67 5.20 -6.98
CA GLU A 337 -29.34 6.41 -7.41
C GLU A 337 -28.89 7.63 -6.60
N MET A 338 -28.77 7.49 -5.29
CA MET A 338 -28.23 8.54 -4.40
C MET A 338 -26.84 9.01 -4.85
N LEU A 339 -25.92 8.08 -5.12
CA LEU A 339 -24.56 8.42 -5.56
C LEU A 339 -24.56 9.15 -6.90
N TYR A 340 -25.39 8.70 -7.84
CA TYR A 340 -25.55 9.36 -9.12
C TYR A 340 -26.10 10.78 -8.96
N GLN A 341 -27.16 10.97 -8.17
CA GLN A 341 -27.78 12.28 -7.97
C GLN A 341 -26.84 13.27 -7.24
N HIS A 342 -25.95 12.76 -6.37
CA HIS A 342 -25.01 13.59 -5.63
C HIS A 342 -23.76 13.96 -6.45
N VAL A 343 -23.29 13.07 -7.33
CA VAL A 343 -22.01 13.23 -8.04
C VAL A 343 -22.23 13.45 -9.53
N ASP A 344 -22.74 12.47 -10.26
CA ASP A 344 -22.83 12.53 -11.72
C ASP A 344 -23.91 13.50 -12.24
N ALA A 345 -25.04 13.63 -11.53
CA ALA A 345 -26.17 14.44 -12.00
C ALA A 345 -25.82 15.92 -12.14
N TYR A 346 -24.97 16.49 -11.28
CA TYR A 346 -24.57 17.90 -11.39
C TYR A 346 -23.82 18.22 -12.69
N VAL A 347 -23.05 17.26 -13.22
CA VAL A 347 -22.37 17.41 -14.52
C VAL A 347 -23.39 17.49 -15.64
N HIS A 348 -24.44 16.67 -15.61
CA HIS A 348 -25.53 16.74 -16.59
C HIS A 348 -26.37 18.02 -16.44
N LEU A 349 -26.72 18.38 -15.20
CA LEU A 349 -27.58 19.52 -14.88
C LEU A 349 -26.92 20.88 -15.12
N LEU A 350 -25.60 20.92 -15.25
CA LEU A 350 -24.82 22.11 -15.63
C LEU A 350 -24.27 22.03 -17.06
N ASP A 351 -24.74 21.08 -17.86
CA ASP A 351 -24.37 20.92 -19.28
C ASP A 351 -22.86 20.71 -19.51
N LEU A 352 -22.27 19.83 -18.68
CA LEU A 352 -20.84 19.50 -18.67
C LEU A 352 -20.56 18.04 -19.07
N THR A 353 -21.56 17.33 -19.61
CA THR A 353 -21.47 15.89 -19.89
C THR A 353 -20.32 15.52 -20.83
N ASP A 354 -20.07 16.35 -21.86
CA ASP A 354 -18.97 16.16 -22.80
C ASP A 354 -17.64 16.78 -22.32
N ALA A 355 -17.70 17.49 -21.18
CA ALA A 355 -16.61 18.31 -20.67
C ALA A 355 -15.92 17.73 -19.42
N ILE A 356 -16.63 16.90 -18.64
CA ILE A 356 -16.14 16.30 -17.40
C ILE A 356 -16.45 14.80 -17.41
N ASP A 357 -15.40 13.98 -17.54
CA ASP A 357 -15.49 12.54 -17.29
C ASP A 357 -15.08 12.24 -15.84
N ILE A 358 -16.09 12.14 -14.96
CA ILE A 358 -15.91 11.87 -13.54
C ILE A 358 -15.19 10.54 -13.32
N LYS A 359 -15.48 9.50 -14.11
CA LYS A 359 -14.85 8.18 -13.93
C LYS A 359 -13.36 8.30 -14.20
N THR A 360 -12.98 8.94 -15.29
CA THR A 360 -11.57 9.18 -15.63
C THR A 360 -10.87 10.06 -14.60
N LEU A 361 -11.50 11.14 -14.12
CA LEU A 361 -10.95 12.02 -13.08
C LEU A 361 -10.67 11.26 -11.78
N LEU A 362 -11.63 10.45 -11.34
CA LEU A 362 -11.54 9.69 -10.10
C LEU A 362 -10.58 8.49 -10.24
N SER A 363 -10.53 7.84 -11.40
CA SER A 363 -9.70 6.66 -11.67
C SER A 363 -8.29 6.97 -12.17
N ALA A 364 -7.98 8.22 -12.52
CA ALA A 364 -6.67 8.63 -13.02
C ALA A 364 -5.59 8.27 -12.00
N SER A 365 -4.73 7.32 -12.38
CA SER A 365 -3.58 6.93 -11.61
C SER A 365 -2.41 7.86 -11.93
N PRO A 366 -1.52 8.15 -10.96
CA PRO A 366 -0.27 8.80 -11.28
C PRO A 366 0.59 8.06 -12.32
N ASP A 367 0.32 6.76 -12.55
CA ASP A 367 1.01 5.94 -13.55
C ASP A 367 0.52 6.22 -15.00
N ASP A 368 -0.66 6.82 -15.19
CA ASP A 368 -1.21 7.16 -16.51
C ASP A 368 -0.46 8.35 -17.17
N MET A 369 0.49 8.96 -16.44
CA MET A 369 1.29 10.11 -16.90
C MET A 369 2.50 9.75 -17.77
N GLU A 370 2.92 8.48 -17.83
CA GLU A 370 4.09 8.08 -18.65
C GLU A 370 3.79 8.04 -20.16
N ASP A 371 2.54 7.78 -20.57
CA ASP A 371 2.19 7.64 -22.00
C ASP A 371 1.93 9.01 -22.68
N ASP A 372 1.26 9.97 -22.02
CA ASP A 372 0.86 11.23 -22.65
C ASP A 372 1.99 12.28 -22.76
N LEU A 373 2.93 12.32 -21.81
CA LEU A 373 4.10 13.23 -21.86
C LEU A 373 5.10 12.87 -22.97
N SER A 374 5.00 11.66 -23.52
CA SER A 374 5.80 11.23 -24.67
C SER A 374 5.25 11.78 -25.99
N GLN A 375 3.95 12.06 -26.08
CA GLN A 375 3.28 12.51 -27.31
C GLN A 375 3.23 14.03 -27.46
N GLU A 376 3.26 14.83 -26.39
CA GLU A 376 3.26 16.29 -26.49
C GLU A 376 4.62 16.91 -26.87
N LYS A 377 5.72 16.16 -26.70
CA LYS A 377 7.08 16.63 -27.07
C LYS A 377 7.31 16.76 -28.57
N THR A 378 6.41 16.27 -29.41
CA THR A 378 6.54 16.33 -30.88
C THR A 378 5.71 17.43 -31.55
N ALA A 379 4.85 18.16 -30.83
CA ALA A 379 3.81 18.97 -31.50
C ALA A 379 3.93 20.51 -31.40
N ASN A 380 4.62 21.14 -30.43
CA ASN A 380 4.60 22.61 -30.34
C ASN A 380 5.97 23.27 -30.14
N GLY A 381 6.34 24.10 -31.12
CA GLY A 381 7.55 24.89 -31.16
C GLY A 381 7.59 26.03 -30.15
N ALA A 382 8.74 26.13 -29.48
CA ALA A 382 9.36 27.29 -28.85
C ALA A 382 8.47 28.45 -28.32
N SER A 383 8.39 28.56 -26.99
CA SER A 383 8.20 29.84 -26.30
C SER A 383 9.09 29.89 -25.04
N LYS A 384 10.01 30.86 -25.04
CA LYS A 384 11.02 31.13 -24.01
C LYS A 384 10.39 31.65 -22.71
N ARG A 385 10.64 30.97 -21.57
CA ARG A 385 10.59 31.51 -20.18
C ARG A 385 11.64 30.80 -19.30
N PRO A 386 12.10 31.43 -18.20
CA PRO A 386 13.50 31.40 -17.80
C PRO A 386 13.88 30.05 -17.18
N VAL A 387 14.94 29.48 -17.74
CA VAL A 387 15.66 28.34 -17.19
C VAL A 387 16.34 28.82 -15.91
N TRP A 388 15.94 28.24 -14.77
CA TRP A 388 16.81 28.20 -13.60
C TRP A 388 18.05 27.40 -14.01
N THR A 389 19.16 28.08 -14.23
CA THR A 389 20.47 27.44 -14.32
C THR A 389 20.87 27.06 -12.90
N PRO A 390 21.23 25.80 -12.62
CA PRO A 390 22.01 25.50 -11.44
C PRO A 390 23.25 26.39 -11.51
N ALA A 391 23.53 27.13 -10.45
CA ALA A 391 24.82 27.80 -10.31
C ALA A 391 25.89 26.76 -10.60
N ALA A 392 26.65 27.01 -11.68
CA ALA A 392 27.79 26.22 -12.04
C ALA A 392 28.77 26.26 -10.85
N LEU A 393 28.75 25.20 -10.04
CA LEU A 393 29.98 24.66 -9.48
C LEU A 393 30.86 24.36 -10.68
N ARG A 394 31.75 25.30 -11.01
CA ARG A 394 32.77 25.09 -12.02
C ARG A 394 33.54 23.84 -11.60
N LEU A 395 33.61 22.86 -12.50
CA LEU A 395 34.61 21.79 -12.52
C LEU A 395 35.99 22.42 -12.78
N GLY A 396 36.46 23.24 -11.84
CA GLY A 396 37.71 23.98 -11.86
C GLY A 396 38.33 24.19 -10.48
N ASP A 397 37.60 23.91 -9.39
CA ASP A 397 38.13 23.99 -8.02
C ASP A 397 38.50 22.61 -7.42
N PHE A 398 38.44 21.54 -8.23
CA PHE A 398 39.15 20.30 -7.92
C PHE A 398 40.49 20.36 -8.64
N GLY A 399 41.57 20.14 -7.90
CA GLY A 399 42.91 19.95 -8.45
C GLY A 399 42.94 18.92 -9.59
N PRO A 400 44.08 18.78 -10.29
CA PRO A 400 44.19 17.96 -11.50
C PRO A 400 43.52 16.60 -11.31
N PRO A 401 42.86 16.06 -12.36
CA PRO A 401 42.06 14.85 -12.23
C PRO A 401 42.92 13.74 -11.64
N LEU A 402 42.64 13.38 -10.39
CA LEU A 402 43.12 12.14 -9.80
C LEU A 402 42.67 11.01 -10.74
N ASP A 403 43.59 10.10 -11.04
CA ASP A 403 43.43 8.94 -11.91
C ASP A 403 42.02 8.31 -11.82
N PRO A 404 41.47 7.74 -12.92
CA PRO A 404 40.17 7.10 -12.89
C PRO A 404 40.11 6.10 -11.72
N PRO A 405 39.07 6.17 -10.87
CA PRO A 405 39.04 5.46 -9.60
C PRO A 405 39.22 3.96 -9.82
N ALA A 406 40.00 3.32 -8.94
CA ALA A 406 40.25 1.89 -9.00
C ALA A 406 38.95 1.10 -8.74
N SER A 407 38.18 0.82 -9.78
CA SER A 407 37.13 -0.20 -9.73
C SER A 407 37.80 -1.57 -9.63
N LEU A 408 37.47 -2.34 -8.59
CA LEU A 408 37.91 -3.74 -8.49
C LEU A 408 37.30 -4.61 -9.60
N LEU A 409 36.14 -4.21 -10.13
CA LEU A 409 35.56 -4.80 -11.33
C LEU A 409 36.42 -4.41 -12.55
N PRO A 410 36.96 -5.38 -13.32
CA PRO A 410 37.79 -5.08 -14.49
C PRO A 410 37.03 -4.24 -15.52
N ALA A 411 37.66 -3.22 -16.09
CA ALA A 411 37.04 -2.31 -17.07
C ALA A 411 36.40 -3.03 -18.28
N LYS A 412 36.94 -4.18 -18.68
CA LYS A 412 36.36 -5.05 -19.73
C LYS A 412 34.99 -5.66 -19.39
N HIS A 413 34.60 -5.63 -18.11
CA HIS A 413 33.32 -6.14 -17.61
C HIS A 413 32.35 -5.00 -17.26
N THR A 414 32.83 -3.78 -17.02
CA THR A 414 32.00 -2.61 -16.68
C THR A 414 31.24 -2.13 -17.92
N PRO A 415 29.89 -2.14 -17.92
CA PRO A 415 29.09 -1.64 -19.04
C PRO A 415 29.02 -0.12 -19.10
N THR A 416 28.60 0.41 -20.26
CA THR A 416 28.19 1.81 -20.33
C THR A 416 26.94 2.05 -19.47
N PRO A 417 26.74 3.25 -18.89
CA PRO A 417 25.49 3.59 -18.22
C PRO A 417 24.28 3.47 -19.17
N LEU A 418 23.14 3.01 -18.68
CA LEU A 418 21.90 2.91 -19.48
C LEU A 418 20.99 4.14 -19.27
N ALA A 419 21.00 4.77 -18.08
CA ALA A 419 20.15 5.92 -17.74
C ALA A 419 20.58 7.24 -18.41
N THR A 420 19.61 8.11 -18.66
CA THR A 420 19.80 9.56 -18.87
C THR A 420 20.17 10.22 -17.54
N GLU A 421 21.05 11.22 -17.58
CA GLU A 421 21.24 12.15 -16.45
C GLU A 421 19.86 12.70 -16.04
N GLY A 422 19.37 12.35 -14.84
CA GLY A 422 18.16 12.92 -14.24
C GLY A 422 17.05 11.99 -13.72
N HIS A 423 17.17 10.65 -13.76
CA HIS A 423 16.07 9.74 -13.36
C HIS A 423 16.45 8.67 -12.30
N GLN A 424 17.32 8.99 -11.33
CA GLN A 424 17.42 8.17 -10.11
C GLN A 424 16.30 8.60 -9.15
N LYS A 425 15.38 7.68 -8.84
CA LYS A 425 14.34 7.91 -7.82
C LYS A 425 15.05 8.14 -6.49
N LEU A 426 14.94 9.35 -5.96
CA LEU A 426 15.51 9.71 -4.66
C LEU A 426 14.86 8.86 -3.57
N VAL A 427 15.67 8.38 -2.63
CA VAL A 427 15.19 7.66 -1.46
C VAL A 427 14.55 8.69 -0.52
N GLU A 428 13.25 8.54 -0.25
CA GLU A 428 12.55 9.39 0.72
C GLU A 428 13.08 9.12 2.14
N ILE A 429 13.32 10.18 2.90
CA ILE A 429 13.90 10.13 4.25
C ILE A 429 12.83 10.43 5.29
N TYR A 430 12.70 9.56 6.29
CA TYR A 430 11.75 9.74 7.40
C TYR A 430 12.46 9.75 8.76
N PRO A 431 12.03 10.60 9.70
CA PRO A 431 12.60 10.62 11.04
C PRO A 431 12.34 9.30 11.76
N VAL A 432 13.37 8.77 12.43
CA VAL A 432 13.26 7.51 13.18
C VAL A 432 13.20 7.80 14.68
N SER A 433 12.23 7.19 15.35
CA SER A 433 12.06 7.29 16.80
C SER A 433 12.10 5.91 17.47
N LYS A 434 12.56 5.89 18.72
CA LYS A 434 12.61 4.67 19.54
C LYS A 434 11.19 4.13 19.75
N PRO A 435 10.97 2.80 19.71
CA PRO A 435 9.64 2.25 19.93
C PRO A 435 9.11 2.60 21.33
N SER A 436 7.91 3.18 21.40
CA SER A 436 7.22 3.51 22.65
C SER A 436 7.13 2.29 23.59
N ARG A 437 7.13 2.52 24.91
CA ARG A 437 6.84 1.47 25.91
C ARG A 437 5.44 0.86 25.73
N PHE A 438 4.53 1.60 25.11
CA PHE A 438 3.16 1.18 24.84
C PHE A 438 2.95 0.52 23.47
N ARG A 439 4.04 0.21 22.73
CA ARG A 439 3.97 -0.41 21.39
C ARG A 439 3.07 -1.65 21.36
N ALA A 440 3.13 -2.52 22.37
CA ALA A 440 2.30 -3.71 22.42
C ALA A 440 0.80 -3.39 22.41
N LEU A 441 0.38 -2.35 23.13
CA LEU A 441 -1.02 -1.94 23.19
C LEU A 441 -1.46 -1.21 21.93
N TYR A 442 -0.56 -0.44 21.30
CA TYR A 442 -0.76 0.06 19.94
C TYR A 442 -0.98 -1.09 18.94
N LEU A 443 -0.19 -2.16 19.01
CA LEU A 443 -0.36 -3.32 18.13
C LEU A 443 -1.65 -4.10 18.40
N ILE A 444 -2.00 -4.31 19.68
CA ILE A 444 -3.30 -4.88 20.09
C ILE A 444 -4.43 -4.08 19.46
N TYR A 445 -4.41 -2.76 19.67
CA TYR A 445 -5.39 -1.83 19.14
C TYR A 445 -5.50 -1.94 17.61
N ARG A 446 -4.38 -1.80 16.88
CA ARG A 446 -4.34 -1.89 15.42
C ARG A 446 -4.83 -3.25 14.91
N THR A 447 -4.52 -4.33 15.62
CA THR A 447 -4.99 -5.68 15.29
C THR A 447 -6.51 -5.79 15.48
N ILE A 448 -7.07 -5.24 16.55
CA ILE A 448 -8.53 -5.23 16.79
C ILE A 448 -9.24 -4.46 15.69
N VAL A 449 -8.75 -3.26 15.35
CA VAL A 449 -9.32 -2.44 14.26
C VAL A 449 -9.26 -3.20 12.94
N TYR A 450 -8.12 -3.78 12.60
CA TYR A 450 -7.99 -4.61 11.40
C TYR A 450 -9.02 -5.75 11.39
N LEU A 451 -9.18 -6.48 12.49
CA LEU A 451 -10.15 -7.56 12.60
C LEU A 451 -11.59 -7.08 12.45
N LEU A 452 -11.96 -5.94 13.04
CA LEU A 452 -13.28 -5.33 12.88
C LEU A 452 -13.59 -4.97 11.42
N HIS A 453 -12.60 -4.44 10.69
CA HIS A 453 -12.74 -4.14 9.26
C HIS A 453 -12.72 -5.39 8.37
N LEU A 454 -12.13 -6.48 8.85
CA LEU A 454 -12.10 -7.76 8.14
C LEU A 454 -13.45 -8.50 8.22
N LEU A 455 -14.20 -8.36 9.33
CA LEU A 455 -15.49 -9.01 9.55
C LEU A 455 -16.51 -8.81 8.41
N PRO A 456 -16.79 -7.59 7.91
CA PRO A 456 -17.73 -7.39 6.80
C PRO A 456 -17.22 -7.91 5.44
N LEU A 457 -15.92 -8.18 5.32
CA LEU A 457 -15.28 -8.62 4.07
C LEU A 457 -15.20 -10.15 3.93
N ARG A 458 -15.89 -10.91 4.80
CA ARG A 458 -15.83 -12.39 4.84
C ARG A 458 -16.10 -13.07 3.50
N ASN A 459 -16.95 -12.49 2.64
CA ASN A 459 -17.29 -13.03 1.31
C ASN A 459 -16.59 -12.29 0.16
N ARG A 460 -15.60 -11.45 0.45
CA ARG A 460 -14.91 -10.60 -0.53
C ARG A 460 -13.39 -10.76 -0.39
N PRO A 461 -12.82 -11.91 -0.84
CA PRO A 461 -11.44 -12.31 -0.53
C PRO A 461 -10.38 -11.33 -1.05
N PHE A 462 -10.59 -10.72 -2.21
CA PHE A 462 -9.67 -9.72 -2.76
C PHE A 462 -9.58 -8.46 -1.87
N GLN A 463 -10.71 -7.98 -1.35
CA GLN A 463 -10.75 -6.79 -0.50
C GLN A 463 -10.17 -7.07 0.88
N ALA A 464 -10.43 -8.26 1.43
CA ALA A 464 -9.79 -8.76 2.64
C ALA A 464 -8.26 -8.87 2.47
N ALA A 465 -7.79 -9.36 1.32
CA ALA A 465 -6.37 -9.45 0.99
C ALA A 465 -5.72 -8.06 0.90
N ARG A 466 -6.37 -7.12 0.20
CA ARG A 466 -5.90 -5.74 0.07
C ARG A 466 -5.84 -5.02 1.42
N LEU A 467 -6.86 -5.19 2.26
CA LEU A 467 -6.87 -4.67 3.63
C LEU A 467 -5.70 -5.25 4.44
N THR A 468 -5.45 -6.55 4.32
CA THR A 468 -4.35 -7.23 5.00
C THR A 468 -3.00 -6.71 4.53
N ARG A 469 -2.80 -6.55 3.21
CA ARG A 469 -1.58 -5.96 2.65
C ARG A 469 -1.33 -4.58 3.23
N VAL A 470 -2.30 -3.68 3.15
CA VAL A 470 -2.19 -2.29 3.65
C VAL A 470 -1.90 -2.27 5.15
N TYR A 471 -2.54 -3.15 5.93
CA TYR A 471 -2.25 -3.29 7.36
C TYR A 471 -0.78 -3.65 7.63
N LEU A 472 -0.24 -4.64 6.90
CA LEU A 472 1.15 -5.06 7.02
C LEU A 472 2.13 -3.99 6.54
N GLU A 473 1.82 -3.29 5.44
CA GLU A 473 2.62 -2.17 4.91
C GLU A 473 2.72 -1.01 5.89
N ASN A 474 1.60 -0.64 6.52
CA ASN A 474 1.57 0.45 7.50
C ASN A 474 2.37 0.14 8.77
N LEU A 475 2.47 -1.13 9.16
CA LEU A 475 3.27 -1.52 10.33
C LEU A 475 4.76 -1.65 9.98
N GLY A 476 5.08 -2.01 8.74
CA GLY A 476 6.46 -2.11 8.24
C GLY A 476 7.28 -3.21 8.91
N GLY A 477 8.57 -3.26 8.59
CA GLY A 477 9.55 -4.16 9.23
C GLY A 477 9.14 -5.63 9.20
N ILE A 478 9.04 -6.26 10.38
CA ILE A 478 8.67 -7.69 10.51
C ILE A 478 7.30 -8.02 9.90
N TRP A 479 6.36 -7.08 9.86
CA TRP A 479 5.02 -7.32 9.33
C TRP A 479 5.02 -7.52 7.81
N ILE A 480 5.88 -6.80 7.09
CA ILE A 480 6.12 -7.04 5.66
C ILE A 480 6.68 -8.44 5.45
N LYS A 481 7.68 -8.84 6.24
CA LYS A 481 8.36 -10.14 6.11
C LYS A 481 7.44 -11.30 6.47
N LEU A 482 6.61 -11.12 7.50
CA LEU A 482 5.51 -12.04 7.81
C LEU A 482 4.54 -12.14 6.63
N GLY A 483 4.15 -11.01 6.03
CA GLY A 483 3.31 -10.97 4.84
C GLY A 483 3.90 -11.68 3.63
N GLN A 484 5.20 -11.51 3.37
CA GLN A 484 5.94 -12.24 2.33
C GLN A 484 6.00 -13.75 2.61
N VAL A 485 6.05 -14.15 3.88
CA VAL A 485 5.92 -15.57 4.24
C VAL A 485 4.50 -16.08 3.99
N LEU A 486 3.48 -15.30 4.35
CA LEU A 486 2.08 -15.65 4.13
C LEU A 486 1.72 -15.69 2.64
N SER A 487 2.30 -14.84 1.78
CA SER A 487 2.06 -14.84 0.34
C SER A 487 2.53 -16.12 -0.34
N MET A 488 3.46 -16.86 0.27
CA MET A 488 3.92 -18.17 -0.22
C MET A 488 3.03 -19.33 0.23
N ARG A 489 2.13 -19.10 1.19
CA ARG A 489 1.27 -20.14 1.77
C ARG A 489 -0.01 -20.35 0.95
N THR A 490 0.15 -20.67 -0.33
CA THR A 490 -0.97 -21.06 -1.22
C THR A 490 -1.64 -22.37 -0.78
N ASP A 491 -1.00 -23.12 0.11
CA ASP A 491 -1.59 -24.25 0.83
C ASP A 491 -2.61 -23.80 1.90
N LEU A 492 -2.61 -22.52 2.30
CA LEU A 492 -3.46 -21.98 3.37
C LEU A 492 -4.43 -20.90 2.91
N PHE A 493 -3.99 -20.01 2.03
CA PHE A 493 -4.77 -18.86 1.55
C PHE A 493 -5.13 -19.04 0.08
N SER A 494 -6.20 -18.35 -0.35
CA SER A 494 -6.57 -18.36 -1.77
C SER A 494 -5.47 -17.73 -2.62
N ASN A 495 -5.41 -18.09 -3.91
CA ASN A 495 -4.38 -17.53 -4.80
C ASN A 495 -4.51 -16.01 -4.90
N GLU A 496 -5.73 -15.49 -4.97
CA GLU A 496 -6.00 -14.06 -5.04
C GLU A 496 -5.46 -13.35 -3.79
N PHE A 497 -5.55 -14.00 -2.62
CA PHE A 497 -5.02 -13.47 -1.38
C PHE A 497 -3.48 -13.48 -1.37
N CYS A 498 -2.87 -14.59 -1.77
CA CYS A 498 -1.43 -14.72 -1.89
C CYS A 498 -0.82 -13.79 -2.93
N GLU A 499 -1.47 -13.63 -4.08
CA GLU A 499 -1.07 -12.72 -5.17
C GLU A 499 -1.14 -11.26 -4.71
N GLU A 500 -2.21 -10.88 -4.01
CA GLU A 500 -2.28 -9.52 -3.45
C GLU A 500 -1.19 -9.30 -2.40
N LEU A 501 -0.93 -10.27 -1.50
CA LEU A 501 0.20 -10.15 -0.57
C LEU A 501 1.57 -10.23 -1.27
N ALA A 502 1.69 -10.87 -2.43
CA ALA A 502 2.92 -10.84 -3.22
C ALA A 502 3.22 -9.43 -3.75
N ASN A 503 2.20 -8.58 -3.87
CA ASN A 503 2.33 -7.15 -4.16
C ASN A 503 2.72 -6.32 -2.93
N LEU A 504 3.01 -6.92 -1.77
CA LEU A 504 3.52 -6.20 -0.59
C LEU A 504 4.74 -5.37 -0.98
N GLN A 505 4.54 -4.06 -1.07
CA GLN A 505 5.62 -3.15 -1.35
C GLN A 505 6.25 -2.74 -0.04
N GLU A 506 7.54 -3.04 0.07
CA GLU A 506 8.33 -2.47 1.13
C GLU A 506 8.48 -0.97 0.84
N ARG A 507 7.87 -0.13 1.68
CA ARG A 507 8.17 1.30 1.63
C ARG A 507 9.61 1.49 2.12
N SER A 508 10.52 1.50 1.16
CA SER A 508 11.96 1.70 1.35
C SER A 508 12.26 3.15 1.73
N PHE A 509 11.80 3.56 2.90
CA PHE A 509 12.16 4.84 3.48
C PHE A 509 13.56 4.74 4.08
N GLY A 510 14.41 5.70 3.71
CA GLY A 510 15.65 5.97 4.41
C GLY A 510 15.39 6.72 5.72
N PHE A 511 16.46 6.94 6.46
CA PHE A 511 16.53 7.68 7.70
C PHE A 511 17.60 8.78 7.58
N PRO A 512 17.53 9.83 8.43
CA PRO A 512 18.38 11.00 8.31
C PRO A 512 19.87 10.64 8.22
N THR A 513 20.58 11.27 7.28
CA THR A 513 21.97 10.91 7.00
C THR A 513 22.90 11.20 8.17
N ASP A 514 22.61 12.21 9.00
CA ASP A 514 23.34 12.47 10.23
C ASP A 514 23.31 11.27 11.19
N VAL A 515 22.19 10.54 11.26
CA VAL A 515 22.07 9.31 12.04
C VAL A 515 22.87 8.18 11.40
N ALA A 516 22.85 8.06 10.06
CA ALA A 516 23.65 7.05 9.36
C ALA A 516 25.15 7.27 9.56
N ARG A 517 25.61 8.53 9.47
CA ARG A 517 26.99 8.93 9.71
C ARG A 517 27.43 8.57 11.12
N ARG A 518 26.62 8.86 12.15
CA ARG A 518 26.92 8.46 13.54
C ARG A 518 27.06 6.94 13.69
N ILE A 519 26.17 6.15 13.08
CA ILE A 519 26.27 4.69 13.13
C ILE A 519 27.57 4.20 12.45
N ILE A 520 28.00 4.85 11.37
CA ILE A 520 29.26 4.54 10.70
C ILE A 520 30.45 4.95 11.56
N ASP A 521 30.45 6.15 12.14
CA ASP A 521 31.52 6.62 13.03
C ASP A 521 31.69 5.70 14.24
N ASP A 522 30.58 5.32 14.88
CA ASP A 522 30.55 4.37 16.00
C ASP A 522 31.08 2.99 15.58
N CYS A 523 30.77 2.55 14.35
CA CYS A 523 31.28 1.29 13.80
C CYS A 523 32.79 1.33 13.57
N LEU A 524 33.31 2.46 13.07
CA LEU A 524 34.72 2.62 12.73
C LEU A 524 35.58 2.95 13.96
N GLY A 525 34.98 3.49 15.02
CA GLY A 525 35.67 3.99 16.21
C GLY A 525 36.37 5.34 16.01
N HIS A 526 36.14 6.00 14.87
CA HIS A 526 36.68 7.31 14.51
C HIS A 526 35.80 7.93 13.41
N PRO A 527 35.92 9.25 13.12
CA PRO A 527 35.17 9.90 12.06
C PRO A 527 35.38 9.23 10.69
N LEU A 528 34.29 9.06 9.93
CA LEU A 528 34.27 8.36 8.65
C LEU A 528 35.19 9.00 7.61
N GLU A 529 35.45 10.32 7.69
CA GLU A 529 36.37 11.06 6.82
C GLU A 529 37.81 10.51 6.85
N GLN A 530 38.20 9.84 7.93
CA GLN A 530 39.52 9.22 8.04
C GLN A 530 39.63 7.97 7.15
N THR A 531 38.51 7.29 6.91
CA THR A 531 38.45 6.08 6.06
C THR A 531 37.99 6.39 4.63
N PHE A 532 37.05 7.31 4.48
CA PHE A 532 36.47 7.69 3.20
C PHE A 532 36.85 9.13 2.84
N ASP A 533 37.33 9.35 1.62
CA ASP A 533 37.61 10.69 1.11
C ASP A 533 36.40 11.31 0.39
N VAL A 534 35.43 10.48 -0.01
CA VAL A 534 34.11 10.89 -0.53
C VAL A 534 33.02 10.04 0.12
N PHE A 535 31.96 10.67 0.59
CA PHE A 535 30.74 10.02 1.09
C PHE A 535 29.52 10.72 0.49
N GLU A 536 28.66 9.97 -0.22
CA GLU A 536 27.44 10.50 -0.81
C GLU A 536 26.33 10.56 0.25
N GLU A 537 25.93 11.78 0.62
CA GLU A 537 24.93 12.05 1.66
C GLU A 537 23.54 11.52 1.31
N VAL A 538 23.21 11.48 0.01
CA VAL A 538 21.96 10.89 -0.49
C VAL A 538 22.16 9.37 -0.60
N PRO A 539 21.35 8.55 0.10
CA PRO A 539 21.47 7.10 -0.02
C PRO A 539 21.06 6.64 -1.42
N VAL A 540 21.82 5.68 -1.97
CA VAL A 540 21.57 5.10 -3.30
C VAL A 540 20.41 4.11 -3.31
N ALA A 541 20.09 3.53 -2.15
CA ALA A 541 18.99 2.59 -1.97
C ALA A 541 18.55 2.53 -0.50
N ALA A 542 17.31 2.12 -0.28
CA ALA A 542 16.80 1.77 1.03
C ALA A 542 16.05 0.43 0.99
N ALA A 543 16.02 -0.22 2.15
CA ALA A 543 15.39 -1.50 2.40
C ALA A 543 14.71 -1.50 3.79
N SER A 544 14.16 -2.64 4.20
CA SER A 544 13.25 -2.76 5.33
C SER A 544 13.95 -2.40 6.62
N LEU A 545 15.17 -2.88 6.76
CA LEU A 545 16.00 -2.72 7.95
C LEU A 545 17.28 -1.91 7.69
N SER A 546 17.46 -1.33 6.50
CA SER A 546 18.68 -0.55 6.16
C SER A 546 18.54 0.49 5.08
N GLN A 547 19.58 1.30 4.92
CA GLN A 547 19.85 2.09 3.72
C GLN A 547 21.29 1.91 3.27
N VAL A 548 21.57 2.21 2.01
CA VAL A 548 22.89 2.04 1.39
C VAL A 548 23.41 3.39 0.93
N HIS A 549 24.63 3.74 1.34
CA HIS A 549 25.37 4.90 0.86
C HIS A 549 26.50 4.48 -0.07
N LYS A 550 26.91 5.39 -0.94
CA LYS A 550 28.08 5.21 -1.79
C LYS A 550 29.23 6.05 -1.24
N ALA A 551 30.41 5.47 -1.17
CA ALA A 551 31.59 6.15 -0.65
C ALA A 551 32.86 5.69 -1.38
N ARG A 552 33.95 6.44 -1.24
CA ARG A 552 35.26 6.11 -1.79
C ARG A 552 36.29 5.96 -0.68
N LEU A 553 37.03 4.86 -0.70
CA LEU A 553 38.07 4.57 0.29
C LEU A 553 39.29 5.46 0.06
N ARG A 554 39.73 6.16 1.11
CA ARG A 554 40.89 7.05 1.08
C ARG A 554 42.21 6.32 0.74
N LYS A 555 42.39 5.09 1.23
CA LYS A 555 43.66 4.34 1.11
C LYS A 555 43.99 3.91 -0.33
N ASN A 556 42.98 3.59 -1.13
CA ASN A 556 43.15 2.97 -2.45
C ASN A 556 42.22 3.50 -3.54
N GLY A 557 41.38 4.51 -3.24
CA GLY A 557 40.47 5.14 -4.19
C GLY A 557 39.31 4.23 -4.67
N VAL A 558 39.07 3.09 -4.03
CA VAL A 558 38.03 2.13 -4.44
C VAL A 558 36.65 2.61 -4.00
N TRP A 559 35.67 2.56 -4.89
CA TRP A 559 34.26 2.81 -4.57
C TRP A 559 33.62 1.65 -3.83
N VAL A 560 32.86 1.97 -2.78
CA VAL A 560 32.18 1.00 -1.91
C VAL A 560 30.71 1.40 -1.69
N ALA A 561 29.89 0.37 -1.50
CA ALA A 561 28.54 0.47 -0.97
C ALA A 561 28.59 0.20 0.55
N ILE A 562 28.03 1.12 1.34
CA ILE A 562 27.94 1.04 2.80
C ILE A 562 26.48 0.83 3.16
N LYS A 563 26.11 -0.41 3.50
CA LYS A 563 24.77 -0.76 4.00
C LYS A 563 24.74 -0.51 5.51
N VAL A 564 23.87 0.40 5.94
CA VAL A 564 23.71 0.85 7.33
C VAL A 564 22.35 0.41 7.86
N GLN A 565 22.36 -0.31 8.97
CA GLN A 565 21.14 -0.77 9.63
C GLN A 565 20.34 0.41 10.20
N LYS A 566 19.01 0.36 10.07
CA LYS A 566 18.10 1.34 10.67
C LYS A 566 18.25 1.39 12.20
N PRO A 567 18.21 2.58 12.82
CA PRO A 567 18.27 2.70 14.27
C PRO A 567 17.05 2.02 14.92
N TYR A 568 17.25 1.42 16.08
CA TYR A 568 16.22 0.71 16.87
C TYR A 568 15.56 -0.50 16.19
N ALA A 569 16.07 -0.98 15.04
CA ALA A 569 15.49 -2.11 14.31
C ALA A 569 15.31 -3.37 15.18
N ARG A 570 16.32 -3.70 16.00
CA ARG A 570 16.28 -4.83 16.94
C ARG A 570 15.21 -4.67 18.02
N GLU A 571 14.99 -3.45 18.51
CA GLU A 571 14.01 -3.18 19.57
C GLU A 571 12.58 -3.21 19.04
N TYR A 572 12.35 -2.69 17.83
CA TYR A 572 11.08 -2.86 17.13
C TYR A 572 10.80 -4.34 16.89
N PHE A 573 11.78 -5.09 16.39
CA PHE A 573 11.65 -6.54 16.19
C PHE A 573 11.27 -7.28 17.46
N GLN A 574 11.99 -7.07 18.57
CA GLN A 574 11.71 -7.76 19.83
C GLN A 574 10.28 -7.49 20.34
N LYS A 575 9.81 -6.24 20.28
CA LYS A 575 8.46 -5.87 20.72
C LYS A 575 7.38 -6.44 19.82
N ASP A 576 7.53 -6.27 18.51
CA ASP A 576 6.54 -6.70 17.52
C ASP A 576 6.48 -8.25 17.45
N PHE A 577 7.63 -8.93 17.48
CA PHE A 577 7.70 -10.39 17.49
C PHE A 577 7.13 -11.00 18.77
N SER A 578 7.34 -10.36 19.94
CA SER A 578 6.75 -10.81 21.20
C SER A 578 5.23 -10.77 21.15
N TRP A 579 4.66 -9.69 20.59
CA TRP A 579 3.21 -9.57 20.36
C TRP A 579 2.68 -10.63 19.39
N ILE A 580 3.33 -10.78 18.22
CA ILE A 580 2.97 -11.79 17.22
C ILE A 580 3.01 -13.20 17.84
N SER A 581 4.09 -13.53 18.56
CA SER A 581 4.25 -14.81 19.24
C SER A 581 3.17 -15.05 20.28
N PHE A 582 2.79 -14.02 21.05
CA PHE A 582 1.70 -14.10 22.01
C PHE A 582 0.36 -14.41 21.31
N LEU A 583 0.07 -13.72 20.20
CA LEU A 583 -1.15 -13.90 19.43
C LEU A 583 -1.27 -15.32 18.87
N PHE A 584 -0.23 -15.81 18.18
CA PHE A 584 -0.25 -17.14 17.58
C PHE A 584 -0.21 -18.27 18.60
N ARG A 585 0.52 -18.12 19.72
CA ARG A 585 0.44 -19.09 20.84
C ARG A 585 -0.96 -19.14 21.42
N THR A 586 -1.65 -18.00 21.44
CA THR A 586 -3.05 -17.94 21.87
C THR A 586 -3.94 -18.68 20.86
N PHE A 587 -3.74 -18.49 19.55
CA PHE A 587 -4.47 -19.27 18.52
C PHE A 587 -4.23 -20.77 18.64
N ASP A 588 -2.99 -21.22 18.84
CA ASP A 588 -2.64 -22.63 19.05
C ASP A 588 -3.34 -23.21 20.29
N ARG A 589 -3.30 -22.50 21.44
CA ARG A 589 -4.01 -22.92 22.66
C ARG A 589 -5.53 -22.97 22.47
N LEU A 590 -6.06 -22.08 21.64
CA LEU A 590 -7.48 -22.03 21.29
C LEU A 590 -7.86 -23.02 20.18
N GLY A 591 -6.90 -23.78 19.62
CA GLY A 591 -7.14 -24.71 18.51
C GLY A 591 -7.61 -24.00 17.23
N ILE A 592 -7.33 -22.71 17.09
CA ILE A 592 -7.64 -21.93 15.90
C ILE A 592 -6.53 -22.19 14.88
N GLY A 593 -6.83 -23.02 13.90
CA GLY A 593 -5.95 -23.18 12.75
C GLY A 593 -4.71 -24.04 13.02
N GLU A 594 -4.86 -25.13 13.77
CA GLU A 594 -3.83 -26.16 14.00
C GLU A 594 -3.24 -26.73 12.68
N GLN A 595 -4.00 -26.65 11.59
CA GLN A 595 -3.54 -26.96 10.22
C GLN A 595 -2.45 -26.01 9.68
N PHE A 596 -2.35 -24.77 10.19
CA PHE A 596 -1.49 -23.73 9.64
C PHE A 596 -0.01 -23.86 10.06
N GLY A 597 0.28 -24.64 11.11
CA GLY A 597 1.66 -24.86 11.57
C GLY A 597 2.33 -23.58 12.11
N TRP A 598 1.57 -22.76 12.84
CA TRP A 598 1.98 -21.42 13.29
C TRP A 598 3.36 -21.37 13.95
N LYS A 599 3.66 -22.35 14.82
CA LYS A 599 4.96 -22.46 15.47
C LYS A 599 6.13 -22.56 14.49
N GLY A 600 6.01 -23.39 13.45
CA GLY A 600 7.07 -23.55 12.45
C GLY A 600 7.28 -22.28 11.64
N MET A 601 6.18 -21.65 11.22
CA MET A 601 6.21 -20.39 10.48
C MET A 601 6.85 -19.25 11.30
N LEU A 602 6.49 -19.13 12.59
CA LEU A 602 7.05 -18.10 13.46
C LEU A 602 8.53 -18.30 13.74
N ASN A 603 8.97 -19.55 13.95
CA ASN A 603 10.38 -19.84 14.15
C ASN A 603 11.18 -19.42 12.92
N GLU A 604 10.68 -19.70 11.72
CA GLU A 604 11.37 -19.28 10.51
C GLU A 604 11.41 -17.74 10.37
N VAL A 605 10.26 -17.06 10.50
CA VAL A 605 10.24 -15.59 10.41
C VAL A 605 11.22 -14.99 11.42
N LYS A 606 11.32 -15.58 12.61
CA LYS A 606 12.28 -15.17 13.62
C LYS A 606 13.71 -15.34 13.14
N GLU A 607 14.08 -16.54 12.68
CA GLU A 607 15.44 -16.86 12.21
C GLU A 607 15.85 -15.93 11.06
N VAL A 608 15.00 -15.75 10.05
CA VAL A 608 15.27 -14.87 8.90
C VAL A 608 15.53 -13.42 9.34
N ILE A 609 14.75 -12.90 10.28
CA ILE A 609 14.93 -11.51 10.75
C ILE A 609 16.13 -11.37 11.69
N GLU A 610 16.39 -12.36 12.53
CA GLU A 610 17.58 -12.37 13.37
C GLU A 610 18.86 -12.35 12.51
N ASP A 611 18.86 -13.07 11.38
CA ASP A 611 19.94 -13.02 10.39
C ASP A 611 20.05 -11.66 9.68
N GLU A 612 18.92 -11.02 9.32
CA GLU A 612 18.94 -9.68 8.71
C GLU A 612 19.32 -8.55 9.71
N LEU A 613 19.20 -8.80 11.02
CA LEU A 613 19.57 -7.86 12.08
C LEU A 613 21.06 -7.94 12.47
N ASP A 614 21.81 -8.87 11.91
CA ASP A 614 23.24 -9.04 12.16
C ASP A 614 24.03 -9.22 10.86
N TYR A 615 24.66 -8.15 10.39
CA TYR A 615 25.41 -8.18 9.13
C TYR A 615 26.66 -9.05 9.12
N ARG A 616 27.04 -9.62 10.27
CA ARG A 616 28.10 -10.64 10.30
C ARG A 616 27.66 -11.93 9.61
N HIS A 617 26.37 -12.27 9.67
CA HIS A 617 25.82 -13.42 8.95
C HIS A 617 25.86 -13.19 7.43
N GLU A 618 25.41 -12.01 6.97
CA GLU A 618 25.49 -11.63 5.56
C GLU A 618 26.94 -11.56 5.06
N LEU A 619 27.86 -11.04 5.87
CA LEU A 619 29.30 -11.03 5.56
C LEU A 619 29.88 -12.44 5.36
N ALA A 620 29.53 -13.38 6.25
CA ALA A 620 29.95 -14.78 6.12
C ALA A 620 29.37 -15.42 4.85
N ALA A 621 28.07 -15.19 4.59
CA ALA A 621 27.40 -15.64 3.36
C ALA A 621 28.10 -15.11 2.09
N ILE A 622 28.46 -13.82 2.05
CA ILE A 622 29.21 -13.22 0.93
C ILE A 622 30.54 -13.95 0.71
N ARG A 623 31.31 -14.23 1.77
CA ARG A 623 32.60 -14.91 1.66
C ARG A 623 32.44 -16.32 1.08
N ASP A 624 31.45 -17.07 1.55
CA ASP A 624 31.22 -18.45 1.12
C ASP A 624 30.70 -18.50 -0.31
N ILE A 625 29.68 -17.71 -0.62
CA ILE A 625 29.07 -17.70 -1.93
C ILE A 625 29.98 -17.09 -3.00
N ARG A 626 30.84 -16.13 -2.66
CA ARG A 626 31.84 -15.58 -3.61
C ARG A 626 32.83 -16.64 -4.06
N ARG A 627 33.31 -17.50 -3.15
CA ARG A 627 34.19 -18.63 -3.49
C ARG A 627 33.46 -19.61 -4.40
N THR A 628 32.21 -19.93 -4.07
CA THR A 628 31.37 -20.85 -4.83
C THR A 628 30.97 -20.31 -6.19
N LEU A 629 30.61 -19.05 -6.35
CA LEU A 629 30.10 -18.51 -7.62
C LEU A 629 31.19 -18.16 -8.64
N LYS A 630 32.47 -18.11 -8.23
CA LYS A 630 33.61 -17.95 -9.15
C LYS A 630 33.59 -18.99 -10.27
N LYS A 631 33.30 -20.27 -9.95
CA LYS A 631 33.19 -21.36 -10.94
C LYS A 631 31.92 -21.28 -11.80
N HIS A 632 30.96 -20.41 -11.45
CA HIS A 632 29.71 -20.16 -12.19
C HIS A 632 29.84 -18.97 -13.15
N LYS A 633 30.97 -18.25 -13.07
CA LYS A 633 31.21 -16.99 -13.80
C LYS A 633 30.23 -15.88 -13.40
N ILE A 634 29.72 -15.93 -12.17
CA ILE A 634 28.93 -14.86 -11.55
C ILE A 634 29.86 -14.06 -10.65
N TYR A 635 29.76 -12.74 -10.74
CA TYR A 635 30.50 -11.82 -9.90
C TYR A 635 29.75 -11.60 -8.59
N VAL A 636 30.48 -11.56 -7.49
CA VAL A 636 29.97 -11.23 -6.16
C VAL A 636 30.87 -10.11 -5.66
N PRO A 637 30.36 -8.97 -5.16
CA PRO A 637 31.17 -7.88 -4.62
C PRO A 637 32.19 -8.35 -3.60
N ARG A 638 33.36 -7.70 -3.55
CA ARG A 638 34.33 -7.97 -2.47
C ARG A 638 33.86 -7.28 -1.17
N PRO A 639 33.73 -7.99 -0.04
CA PRO A 639 33.52 -7.35 1.25
C PRO A 639 34.81 -6.75 1.80
N PHE A 640 34.70 -5.66 2.57
CA PHE A 640 35.79 -5.04 3.30
C PHE A 640 35.67 -5.39 4.78
N ASP A 641 36.11 -6.60 5.11
CA ASP A 641 35.92 -7.25 6.42
C ASP A 641 36.22 -6.34 7.63
N ALA A 642 37.32 -5.58 7.58
CA ALA A 642 37.76 -4.70 8.67
C ALA A 642 36.83 -3.50 8.91
N LEU A 643 35.94 -3.19 7.95
CA LEU A 643 34.98 -2.08 8.01
C LEU A 643 33.55 -2.57 8.26
N CYS A 644 33.37 -3.88 8.51
CA CYS A 644 32.06 -4.49 8.72
C CYS A 644 31.86 -4.88 10.19
N ASN A 645 30.65 -4.70 10.69
CA ASN A 645 30.22 -5.21 11.99
C ASN A 645 28.77 -5.74 11.92
N ASP A 646 28.07 -5.82 13.05
CA ASP A 646 26.68 -6.28 13.12
C ASP A 646 25.67 -5.27 12.54
N ARG A 647 26.04 -3.99 12.37
CA ARG A 647 25.13 -2.90 11.94
C ARG A 647 25.55 -2.20 10.64
N VAL A 648 26.80 -2.39 10.19
CA VAL A 648 27.37 -1.80 8.97
C VAL A 648 28.04 -2.89 8.14
N LEU A 649 27.69 -2.95 6.86
CA LEU A 649 28.31 -3.84 5.87
C LEU A 649 28.90 -3.00 4.73
N VAL A 650 30.21 -3.12 4.53
CA VAL A 650 30.93 -2.40 3.48
C VAL A 650 31.42 -3.38 2.41
N MET A 651 31.00 -3.16 1.17
CA MET A 651 31.39 -3.99 0.03
C MET A 651 31.70 -3.15 -1.21
N GLU A 652 32.41 -3.74 -2.16
CA GLU A 652 32.69 -3.14 -3.47
C GLU A 652 31.43 -2.61 -4.15
N PHE A 653 31.46 -1.36 -4.61
CA PHE A 653 30.37 -0.80 -5.39
C PHE A 653 30.45 -1.31 -6.84
N ILE A 654 29.38 -1.95 -7.32
CA ILE A 654 29.35 -2.49 -8.69
C ILE A 654 28.81 -1.44 -9.64
N HIS A 655 29.67 -0.93 -10.50
CA HIS A 655 29.29 -0.08 -11.62
C HIS A 655 28.67 -0.95 -12.72
N GLY A 656 27.33 -1.05 -12.74
CA GLY A 656 26.58 -1.79 -13.75
C GLY A 656 25.11 -1.42 -13.75
N VAL A 657 24.34 -2.06 -14.63
CA VAL A 657 22.90 -1.80 -14.80
C VAL A 657 22.12 -2.95 -14.16
N SER A 658 21.26 -2.64 -13.19
CA SER A 658 20.39 -3.66 -12.58
C SER A 658 19.39 -4.20 -13.61
N VAL A 659 18.94 -5.44 -13.43
CA VAL A 659 17.87 -5.99 -14.29
C VAL A 659 16.59 -5.17 -14.13
N ALA A 660 16.30 -4.67 -12.93
CA ALA A 660 15.17 -3.77 -12.69
C ALA A 660 15.25 -2.47 -13.54
N GLU A 661 16.44 -1.85 -13.60
CA GLU A 661 16.67 -0.68 -14.44
C GLU A 661 16.57 -1.01 -15.93
N TYR A 662 17.14 -2.14 -16.37
CA TYR A 662 16.98 -2.62 -17.74
C TYR A 662 15.51 -2.82 -18.10
N ILE A 663 14.70 -3.41 -17.21
CA ILE A 663 13.26 -3.62 -17.43
C ILE A 663 12.54 -2.29 -17.59
N ARG A 664 12.82 -1.31 -16.72
CA ARG A 664 12.21 0.02 -16.78
C ARG A 664 12.51 0.69 -18.12
N VAL A 665 13.79 0.73 -18.51
CA VAL A 665 14.20 1.33 -19.78
C VAL A 665 13.67 0.54 -20.98
N ASN A 666 13.65 -0.79 -20.93
CA ASN A 666 13.12 -1.61 -22.02
C ASN A 666 11.59 -1.48 -22.18
N ARG A 667 10.85 -1.08 -21.14
CA ARG A 667 9.42 -0.76 -21.25
C ARG A 667 9.20 0.62 -21.87
N ALA A 668 9.96 1.62 -21.44
CA ALA A 668 9.83 2.99 -21.93
C ALA A 668 10.46 3.21 -23.32
N ASP A 669 11.62 2.59 -23.60
CA ASP A 669 12.39 2.72 -24.84
C ASP A 669 13.11 1.39 -25.18
N PRO A 670 12.39 0.45 -25.85
CA PRO A 670 12.95 -0.85 -26.24
C PRO A 670 14.16 -0.77 -27.18
N GLU A 671 14.20 0.22 -28.07
CA GLU A 671 15.31 0.37 -29.03
C GLU A 671 16.59 0.80 -28.34
N ARG A 672 16.52 1.70 -27.36
CA ARG A 672 17.68 2.06 -26.52
C ARG A 672 18.18 0.86 -25.72
N ALA A 673 17.29 0.09 -25.11
CA ALA A 673 17.67 -1.11 -24.38
C ALA A 673 18.35 -2.15 -25.31
N ARG A 674 17.88 -2.26 -26.56
CA ARG A 674 18.50 -3.11 -27.59
C ARG A 674 19.88 -2.60 -28.00
N LYS A 675 20.01 -1.31 -28.32
CA LYS A 675 21.28 -0.68 -28.68
C LYS A 675 22.33 -0.82 -27.58
N TRP A 676 21.94 -0.57 -26.33
CA TRP A 676 22.82 -0.75 -25.18
C TRP A 676 23.27 -2.20 -25.01
N CYS A 677 22.37 -3.18 -25.24
CA CYS A 677 22.75 -4.58 -25.25
C CYS A 677 23.78 -4.90 -26.35
N GLU A 678 23.61 -4.35 -27.55
CA GLU A 678 24.54 -4.52 -28.68
C GLU A 678 25.91 -3.91 -28.37
N GLU A 679 25.95 -2.65 -27.90
CA GLU A 679 27.17 -1.93 -27.52
C GLU A 679 27.97 -2.65 -26.41
N ASN A 680 27.28 -3.30 -25.47
CA ASN A 680 27.92 -4.00 -24.34
C ASN A 680 28.09 -5.52 -24.57
N ASN A 681 27.76 -6.02 -25.77
CA ASN A 681 27.81 -7.43 -26.14
C ASN A 681 27.01 -8.33 -25.15
N ILE A 682 25.80 -7.89 -24.81
CA ILE A 682 24.90 -8.57 -23.88
C ILE A 682 23.85 -9.35 -24.65
N SER A 683 23.76 -10.65 -24.37
CA SER A 683 22.73 -11.53 -24.88
C SER A 683 21.81 -11.94 -23.73
N CYS A 684 20.57 -11.43 -23.75
CA CYS A 684 19.54 -11.74 -22.75
C CYS A 684 19.31 -13.25 -22.60
N LYS A 685 19.41 -14.01 -23.70
CA LYS A 685 19.35 -15.48 -23.70
C LYS A 685 20.51 -16.12 -22.92
N LYS A 686 21.73 -15.59 -23.04
CA LYS A 686 22.89 -16.07 -22.27
C LYS A 686 22.72 -15.72 -20.78
N VAL A 687 22.25 -14.53 -20.47
CA VAL A 687 21.96 -14.08 -19.09
C VAL A 687 20.95 -15.02 -18.43
N ALA A 688 19.79 -15.25 -19.04
CA ALA A 688 18.75 -16.16 -18.55
C ALA A 688 19.28 -17.60 -18.35
N LYS A 689 20.07 -18.10 -19.31
CA LYS A 689 20.68 -19.43 -19.20
C LYS A 689 21.67 -19.51 -18.04
N THR A 690 22.50 -18.48 -17.84
CA THR A 690 23.49 -18.43 -16.75
C THR A 690 22.80 -18.38 -15.39
N LEU A 691 21.76 -17.57 -15.21
CA LEU A 691 20.98 -17.50 -13.97
C LEU A 691 20.38 -18.86 -13.60
N CYS A 692 19.63 -19.47 -14.53
CA CYS A 692 19.00 -20.78 -14.31
C CYS A 692 20.05 -21.88 -14.06
N HIS A 693 21.10 -21.97 -14.87
CA HIS A 693 22.15 -23.00 -14.69
C HIS A 693 22.91 -22.79 -13.39
N SER A 694 23.13 -21.54 -12.98
CA SER A 694 23.80 -21.25 -11.73
C SER A 694 22.96 -21.63 -10.53
N LEU A 695 21.67 -21.31 -10.50
CA LEU A 695 20.78 -21.69 -9.41
C LEU A 695 20.74 -23.21 -9.21
N LEU A 696 20.53 -23.96 -10.30
CA LEU A 696 20.48 -25.43 -10.24
C LEU A 696 21.80 -26.02 -9.74
N ARG A 697 22.93 -25.40 -10.11
CA ARG A 697 24.25 -25.83 -9.66
C ARG A 697 24.49 -25.51 -8.18
N GLN A 698 24.13 -24.30 -7.75
CA GLN A 698 24.16 -23.89 -6.34
C GLN A 698 23.38 -24.87 -5.46
N MET A 699 22.21 -25.29 -5.92
CA MET A 699 21.34 -26.24 -5.23
C MET A 699 21.88 -27.67 -5.23
N PHE A 700 22.22 -28.22 -6.40
CA PHE A 700 22.49 -29.66 -6.54
C PHE A 700 23.97 -30.07 -6.52
N GLU A 701 24.89 -29.13 -6.74
CA GLU A 701 26.34 -29.40 -6.72
C GLU A 701 27.04 -28.76 -5.53
N ASP A 702 26.56 -27.60 -5.06
CA ASP A 702 27.26 -26.81 -4.05
C ASP A 702 26.58 -26.83 -2.68
N ASN A 703 25.27 -27.16 -2.65
CA ASN A 703 24.39 -27.04 -1.48
C ASN A 703 24.52 -25.69 -0.75
N LEU A 704 24.74 -24.62 -1.51
CA LEU A 704 24.81 -23.26 -1.02
C LEU A 704 24.12 -22.37 -2.05
N CYS A 705 22.91 -21.94 -1.71
CA CYS A 705 21.96 -21.38 -2.65
C CYS A 705 21.58 -19.95 -2.28
N HIS A 706 21.61 -19.08 -3.29
CA HIS A 706 21.03 -17.75 -3.24
C HIS A 706 19.49 -17.85 -3.35
N GLY A 707 18.78 -17.54 -2.27
CA GLY A 707 17.32 -17.69 -2.16
C GLY A 707 16.51 -16.56 -2.79
N ASP A 708 17.13 -15.40 -3.07
CA ASP A 708 16.43 -14.24 -3.65
C ASP A 708 17.12 -13.66 -4.91
N ILE A 709 16.72 -14.14 -6.09
CA ILE A 709 17.31 -13.70 -7.38
C ILE A 709 16.37 -12.71 -8.08
N HIS A 710 15.88 -11.72 -7.34
CA HIS A 710 14.97 -10.67 -7.83
C HIS A 710 15.67 -9.68 -8.78
N PRO A 711 14.96 -9.04 -9.75
CA PRO A 711 15.56 -8.09 -10.70
C PRO A 711 16.39 -6.95 -10.09
N GLY A 712 16.05 -6.52 -8.87
CA GLY A 712 16.80 -5.48 -8.15
C GLY A 712 18.19 -5.94 -7.66
N ASN A 713 18.35 -7.24 -7.37
CA ASN A 713 19.56 -7.81 -6.79
C ASN A 713 20.52 -8.39 -7.86
N VAL A 714 20.16 -8.28 -9.13
CA VAL A 714 20.92 -8.81 -10.27
C VAL A 714 21.39 -7.67 -11.16
N VAL A 715 22.71 -7.58 -11.38
CA VAL A 715 23.34 -6.58 -12.24
C VAL A 715 23.86 -7.23 -13.51
N MET A 716 23.53 -6.63 -14.66
CA MET A 716 24.02 -7.01 -15.98
C MET A 716 25.33 -6.30 -16.28
N LEU A 717 26.34 -7.09 -16.67
CA LEU A 717 27.69 -6.64 -17.00
C LEU A 717 28.02 -6.94 -18.47
N ARG A 718 29.07 -6.31 -19.00
CA ARG A 718 29.52 -6.55 -20.39
C ARG A 718 29.76 -8.03 -20.67
N ASN A 719 29.59 -8.41 -21.93
CA ASN A 719 29.78 -9.78 -22.40
C ASN A 719 28.82 -10.79 -21.73
N SER A 720 27.59 -10.36 -21.42
CA SER A 720 26.55 -11.20 -20.78
C SER A 720 26.95 -11.77 -19.40
N ARG A 721 27.81 -11.06 -18.67
CA ARG A 721 28.18 -11.40 -17.28
C ARG A 721 27.15 -10.84 -16.31
N ILE A 722 27.15 -11.37 -15.09
CA ILE A 722 26.16 -11.05 -14.07
C ILE A 722 26.86 -10.84 -12.73
N ALA A 723 26.40 -9.88 -11.95
CA ALA A 723 26.72 -9.75 -10.53
C ALA A 723 25.48 -9.87 -9.65
N PHE A 724 25.65 -10.37 -8.42
CA PHE A 724 24.63 -10.34 -7.36
C PHE A 724 25.00 -9.29 -6.31
N LEU A 725 24.01 -8.61 -5.73
CA LEU A 725 24.22 -7.49 -4.81
C LEU A 725 23.81 -7.78 -3.36
N ASP A 726 22.78 -8.59 -3.13
CA ASP A 726 22.20 -8.82 -1.81
C ASP A 726 22.36 -10.28 -1.43
N PHE A 727 22.84 -10.54 -0.21
CA PHE A 727 23.17 -11.90 0.24
C PHE A 727 22.48 -12.26 1.56
N GLY A 728 21.45 -11.49 1.95
CA GLY A 728 20.67 -11.75 3.17
C GLY A 728 19.89 -13.07 3.16
N THR A 729 19.74 -13.74 2.01
CA THR A 729 19.02 -15.02 1.87
C THR A 729 19.89 -16.09 1.23
N VAL A 730 21.11 -16.28 1.71
CA VAL A 730 21.98 -17.39 1.30
C VAL A 730 21.90 -18.51 2.32
N GLY A 731 21.63 -19.73 1.87
CA GLY A 731 21.53 -20.88 2.78
C GLY A 731 21.76 -22.21 2.09
N SER A 732 21.85 -23.26 2.91
CA SER A 732 21.92 -24.64 2.49
C SER A 732 20.59 -25.36 2.77
N PHE A 733 20.42 -26.52 2.16
CA PHE A 733 19.30 -27.40 2.43
C PHE A 733 19.80 -28.72 3.01
N ASP A 734 18.89 -29.45 3.65
CA ASP A 734 19.12 -30.82 4.07
C ASP A 734 19.53 -31.71 2.89
N THR A 735 20.53 -32.57 3.10
CA THR A 735 21.19 -33.30 1.99
C THR A 735 20.26 -34.35 1.40
N GLU A 736 19.50 -35.03 2.25
CA GLU A 736 18.49 -36.02 1.92
C GLU A 736 17.35 -35.35 1.13
N PHE A 737 16.88 -34.20 1.61
CA PHE A 737 15.88 -33.40 0.89
C PHE A 737 16.35 -33.00 -0.52
N ILE A 738 17.58 -32.46 -0.66
CA ILE A 738 18.11 -32.07 -1.98
C ILE A 738 18.33 -33.26 -2.90
N ALA A 739 18.78 -34.40 -2.36
CA ALA A 739 18.95 -35.61 -3.14
C ALA A 739 17.62 -36.09 -3.73
N ALA A 740 16.57 -36.14 -2.93
CA ALA A 740 15.24 -36.51 -3.39
C ALA A 740 14.61 -35.45 -4.32
N TYR A 741 14.80 -34.16 -4.03
CA TYR A 741 14.33 -33.10 -4.90
C TYR A 741 15.01 -33.13 -6.28
N ARG A 742 16.31 -33.49 -6.32
CA ARG A 742 17.03 -33.71 -7.57
C ARG A 742 16.42 -34.83 -8.40
N LEU A 743 16.02 -35.94 -7.77
CA LEU A 743 15.33 -37.04 -8.44
C LEU A 743 13.98 -36.57 -8.99
N TYR A 744 13.21 -35.82 -8.19
CA TYR A 744 11.94 -35.23 -8.60
C TYR A 744 12.08 -34.37 -9.87
N LEU A 745 13.00 -33.41 -9.88
CA LEU A 745 13.22 -32.56 -11.07
C LEU A 745 13.77 -33.34 -12.27
N THR A 746 14.53 -34.42 -12.03
CA THR A 746 15.02 -35.30 -13.10
C THR A 746 13.86 -36.07 -13.76
N ALA A 747 12.94 -36.61 -12.95
CA ALA A 747 11.73 -37.28 -13.44
C ALA A 747 10.84 -36.30 -14.21
N LEU A 748 10.64 -35.08 -13.69
CA LEU A 748 9.89 -34.02 -14.36
C LEU A 748 10.52 -33.62 -15.71
N ALA A 749 11.83 -33.43 -15.76
CA ALA A 749 12.56 -33.08 -16.98
C ALA A 749 12.50 -34.21 -18.04
N SER A 750 12.38 -35.46 -17.59
CA SER A 750 12.32 -36.67 -18.43
C SER A 750 10.89 -37.05 -18.82
N GLN A 751 9.88 -36.26 -18.41
CA GLN A 751 8.45 -36.53 -18.60
C GLN A 751 7.96 -37.82 -17.90
N ASN A 752 8.69 -38.32 -16.90
CA ASN A 752 8.22 -39.41 -16.04
C ASN A 752 7.34 -38.84 -14.92
N PHE A 753 6.15 -38.34 -15.28
CA PHE A 753 5.26 -37.66 -14.34
C PHE A 753 4.80 -38.56 -13.18
N SER A 754 4.66 -39.86 -13.42
CA SER A 754 4.28 -40.83 -12.37
C SER A 754 5.31 -40.84 -11.24
N GLU A 755 6.59 -41.01 -11.60
CA GLU A 755 7.69 -41.00 -10.63
C GLU A 755 7.87 -39.62 -9.99
N ALA A 756 7.68 -38.54 -10.76
CA ALA A 756 7.74 -37.18 -10.23
C ALA A 756 6.68 -36.96 -9.13
N VAL A 757 5.45 -37.43 -9.33
CA VAL A 757 4.41 -37.29 -8.29
C VAL A 757 4.71 -38.15 -7.07
N ASP A 758 5.18 -39.39 -7.25
CA ASP A 758 5.53 -40.25 -6.11
C ASP A 758 6.65 -39.60 -5.25
N LEU A 759 7.68 -39.03 -5.89
CA LEU A 759 8.75 -38.30 -5.21
C LEU A 759 8.28 -36.98 -4.57
N MET A 760 7.37 -36.26 -5.22
CA MET A 760 6.78 -35.03 -4.68
C MET A 760 5.95 -35.32 -3.43
N LEU A 761 5.14 -36.39 -3.44
CA LEU A 761 4.36 -36.82 -2.28
C LEU A 761 5.27 -37.26 -1.13
N TRP A 762 6.42 -37.87 -1.42
CA TRP A 762 7.43 -38.19 -0.40
C TRP A 762 8.11 -36.94 0.19
N LEU A 763 8.34 -35.92 -0.64
CA LEU A 763 8.86 -34.61 -0.21
C LEU A 763 7.80 -33.79 0.55
N SER A 764 6.53 -34.12 0.38
CA SER A 764 5.42 -33.60 1.18
C SER A 764 5.50 -34.24 2.57
N GLY A 765 5.17 -33.48 3.62
CA GLY A 765 5.33 -33.94 4.99
C GLY A 765 4.30 -35.01 5.38
N GLU A 766 3.64 -34.82 6.53
CA GLU A 766 2.55 -35.71 6.93
C GLU A 766 1.38 -35.64 5.93
N LEU A 767 1.00 -36.80 5.40
CA LEU A 767 -0.16 -36.95 4.52
C LEU A 767 -1.44 -37.06 5.36
N PRO A 768 -2.50 -36.30 5.05
CA PRO A 768 -3.80 -36.45 5.68
C PRO A 768 -4.48 -37.76 5.25
N VAL A 769 -5.55 -38.16 5.94
CA VAL A 769 -6.31 -39.37 5.61
C VAL A 769 -7.17 -39.10 4.36
N ILE A 770 -6.63 -39.39 3.18
CA ILE A 770 -7.26 -39.15 1.87
C ILE A 770 -6.93 -40.27 0.87
N ASP A 771 -7.73 -40.39 -0.20
CA ASP A 771 -7.40 -41.26 -1.33
C ASP A 771 -6.24 -40.65 -2.14
N ILE A 772 -5.04 -41.17 -1.92
CA ILE A 772 -3.83 -40.70 -2.57
C ILE A 772 -3.85 -40.94 -4.09
N GLN A 773 -4.62 -41.91 -4.61
CA GLN A 773 -4.65 -42.19 -6.04
C GLN A 773 -5.35 -41.08 -6.80
N VAL A 774 -6.40 -40.50 -6.22
CA VAL A 774 -7.09 -39.33 -6.77
C VAL A 774 -6.15 -38.13 -6.81
N VAL A 775 -5.46 -37.84 -5.70
CA VAL A 775 -4.46 -36.76 -5.65
C VAL A 775 -3.37 -36.98 -6.69
N ARG A 776 -2.85 -38.21 -6.77
CA ARG A 776 -1.80 -38.58 -7.71
C ARG A 776 -2.24 -38.36 -9.15
N PHE A 777 -3.46 -38.75 -9.51
CA PHE A 777 -4.03 -38.51 -10.83
C PHE A 777 -4.16 -37.01 -11.16
N GLU A 778 -4.67 -36.21 -10.23
CA GLU A 778 -4.81 -34.75 -10.40
C GLU A 778 -3.45 -34.07 -10.59
N VAL A 779 -2.46 -34.42 -9.77
CA VAL A 779 -1.10 -33.84 -9.86
C VAL A 779 -0.42 -34.24 -11.17
N ILE A 780 -0.53 -35.51 -11.61
CA ILE A 780 0.00 -35.95 -12.91
C ILE A 780 -0.66 -35.13 -14.04
N SER A 781 -1.97 -34.91 -13.96
CA SER A 781 -2.71 -34.14 -14.96
C SER A 781 -2.26 -32.68 -15.00
N ALA A 782 -2.05 -32.06 -13.84
CA ALA A 782 -1.51 -30.70 -13.73
C ALA A 782 -0.09 -30.60 -14.33
N MET A 783 0.82 -31.51 -13.96
CA MET A 783 2.20 -31.51 -14.50
C MET A 783 2.21 -31.71 -16.03
N ARG A 784 1.35 -32.58 -16.57
CA ARG A 784 1.19 -32.76 -18.03
C ARG A 784 0.67 -31.50 -18.71
N SER A 785 -0.35 -30.86 -18.13
CA SER A 785 -0.94 -29.61 -18.62
C SER A 785 0.10 -28.50 -18.66
N TRP A 786 0.82 -28.29 -17.56
CA TRP A 786 1.95 -27.36 -17.49
C TRP A 786 3.00 -27.66 -18.56
N TYR A 787 3.45 -28.90 -18.68
CA TYR A 787 4.46 -29.28 -19.66
C TYR A 787 4.01 -28.97 -21.10
N ALA A 788 2.73 -29.21 -21.43
CA ALA A 788 2.16 -28.84 -22.73
C ALA A 788 2.19 -27.31 -22.97
N ARG A 789 1.86 -26.50 -21.94
CA ARG A 789 1.94 -25.04 -22.02
C ARG A 789 3.36 -24.53 -22.28
N THR A 790 4.40 -25.15 -21.70
CA THR A 790 5.80 -24.73 -21.94
C THR A 790 6.25 -24.83 -23.40
N ARG A 791 5.57 -25.66 -24.22
CA ARG A 791 5.84 -25.79 -25.66
C ARG A 791 5.14 -24.72 -26.50
N ARG A 792 4.08 -24.08 -25.99
CA ARG A 792 3.29 -23.05 -26.70
C ARG A 792 3.92 -21.66 -26.49
N ARG A 793 4.68 -21.18 -27.46
CA ARG A 793 5.36 -19.87 -27.37
C ARG A 793 4.42 -18.67 -27.28
N SER A 794 3.18 -18.81 -27.73
CA SER A 794 2.15 -17.77 -27.67
C SER A 794 1.63 -17.49 -26.26
N LEU A 795 1.83 -18.41 -25.32
CA LEU A 795 1.34 -18.21 -23.95
C LEU A 795 2.25 -17.24 -23.16
N PRO A 796 1.65 -16.44 -22.24
CA PRO A 796 2.42 -15.60 -21.33
C PRO A 796 3.48 -16.37 -20.54
N VAL A 797 4.57 -15.71 -20.17
CA VAL A 797 5.70 -16.36 -19.46
C VAL A 797 5.27 -16.92 -18.12
N HIS A 798 4.44 -16.19 -17.37
CA HIS A 798 3.98 -16.62 -16.05
C HIS A 798 3.26 -17.98 -16.11
N GLN A 799 2.50 -18.28 -17.18
CA GLN A 799 1.80 -19.58 -17.37
C GLN A 799 2.71 -20.74 -17.78
N ARG A 800 3.95 -20.43 -18.20
CA ARG A 800 4.97 -21.40 -18.66
C ARG A 800 6.14 -21.53 -17.66
N SER A 801 6.09 -20.79 -16.56
CA SER A 801 7.13 -20.65 -15.54
C SER A 801 7.22 -21.90 -14.64
N LEU A 802 8.32 -22.06 -13.90
CA LEU A 802 8.42 -23.11 -12.87
C LEU A 802 7.51 -22.79 -11.68
N ALA A 803 7.34 -21.51 -11.36
CA ALA A 803 6.38 -21.04 -10.36
C ALA A 803 4.95 -21.51 -10.67
N SER A 804 4.47 -21.34 -11.91
CA SER A 804 3.11 -21.78 -12.29
C SER A 804 2.90 -23.29 -12.14
N SER A 805 3.92 -24.12 -12.33
CA SER A 805 3.81 -25.55 -12.03
C SER A 805 3.62 -25.79 -10.54
N SER A 806 4.35 -25.04 -9.72
CA SER A 806 4.28 -25.15 -8.25
C SER A 806 2.94 -24.64 -7.73
N ASP A 807 2.39 -23.57 -8.33
CA ASP A 807 1.09 -23.02 -7.96
C ASP A 807 -0.06 -23.98 -8.27
N GLU A 808 -0.08 -24.61 -9.47
CA GLU A 808 -1.12 -25.59 -9.81
C GLU A 808 -1.08 -26.81 -8.91
N VAL A 809 0.13 -27.32 -8.63
CA VAL A 809 0.32 -28.41 -7.67
C VAL A 809 -0.12 -27.97 -6.27
N GLY A 810 0.27 -26.78 -5.83
CA GLY A 810 -0.09 -26.19 -4.54
C GLY A 810 -1.60 -26.09 -4.35
N LYS A 811 -2.36 -25.70 -5.38
CA LYS A 811 -3.85 -25.66 -5.35
C LYS A 811 -4.46 -27.05 -5.11
N ILE A 812 -3.89 -28.09 -5.70
CA ILE A 812 -4.33 -29.47 -5.49
C ILE A 812 -4.01 -29.87 -4.05
N LEU A 813 -2.77 -29.65 -3.60
CA LEU A 813 -2.36 -29.94 -2.23
C LEU A 813 -3.24 -29.22 -1.19
N MET A 814 -3.60 -27.96 -1.43
CA MET A 814 -4.52 -27.17 -0.60
C MET A 814 -5.91 -27.81 -0.51
N ARG A 815 -6.50 -28.21 -1.65
CA ARG A 815 -7.83 -28.84 -1.69
C ARG A 815 -7.88 -30.10 -0.82
N TYR A 816 -6.79 -30.85 -0.80
CA TYR A 816 -6.63 -32.07 -0.02
C TYR A 816 -6.00 -31.83 1.37
N ARG A 817 -5.83 -30.57 1.79
CA ARG A 817 -5.27 -30.14 3.09
C ARG A 817 -3.89 -30.76 3.39
N MET A 818 -3.07 -30.94 2.36
CA MET A 818 -1.72 -31.48 2.49
C MET A 818 -0.74 -30.41 2.96
N ARG A 819 0.09 -30.73 3.95
CA ARG A 819 1.12 -29.82 4.47
C ARG A 819 2.35 -29.84 3.56
N VAL A 820 2.74 -28.65 3.10
CA VAL A 820 3.97 -28.47 2.31
C VAL A 820 5.15 -28.30 3.27
N ASN A 821 6.26 -29.00 2.99
CA ASN A 821 7.51 -28.86 3.74
C ASN A 821 8.09 -27.45 3.57
N TRP A 822 8.66 -26.88 4.63
CA TRP A 822 9.28 -25.57 4.58
C TRP A 822 10.40 -25.44 3.55
N SER A 823 11.22 -26.49 3.35
CA SER A 823 12.24 -26.51 2.32
C SER A 823 11.66 -26.40 0.90
N MET A 824 10.44 -26.92 0.67
CA MET A 824 9.72 -26.73 -0.60
C MET A 824 9.25 -25.29 -0.78
N LEU A 825 8.79 -24.63 0.28
CA LEU A 825 8.35 -23.24 0.22
C LEU A 825 9.52 -22.29 -0.08
N LYS A 826 10.69 -22.48 0.57
CA LYS A 826 11.93 -21.74 0.26
C LYS A 826 12.33 -21.89 -1.22
N LEU A 827 12.26 -23.11 -1.75
CA LEU A 827 12.54 -23.39 -3.15
C LEU A 827 11.53 -22.71 -4.08
N GLY A 828 10.24 -22.78 -3.75
CA GLY A 828 9.17 -22.10 -4.48
C GLY A 828 9.44 -20.60 -4.64
N ARG A 829 9.82 -19.92 -3.55
CA ARG A 829 10.23 -18.49 -3.58
C ARG A 829 11.43 -18.25 -4.50
N THR A 830 12.44 -19.10 -4.38
CA THR A 830 13.67 -18.96 -5.16
C THR A 830 13.38 -19.10 -6.66
N TYR A 831 12.50 -20.03 -7.04
CA TYR A 831 12.03 -20.14 -8.43
C TYR A 831 11.19 -18.96 -8.87
N HIS A 832 10.30 -18.46 -7.99
CA HIS A 832 9.45 -17.32 -8.31
C HIS A 832 10.28 -16.07 -8.63
N THR A 833 11.24 -15.72 -7.75
CA THR A 833 12.14 -14.57 -7.96
C THR A 833 13.02 -14.75 -9.21
N LEU A 834 13.53 -15.96 -9.43
CA LEU A 834 14.27 -16.29 -10.65
C LEU A 834 13.40 -16.14 -11.92
N ASP A 835 12.17 -16.64 -11.90
CA ASP A 835 11.24 -16.62 -13.03
C ASP A 835 10.83 -15.19 -13.38
N MET A 836 10.69 -14.31 -12.39
CA MET A 836 10.48 -12.87 -12.61
C MET A 836 11.66 -12.24 -13.35
N THR A 837 12.89 -12.50 -12.90
CA THR A 837 14.11 -12.00 -13.55
C THR A 837 14.30 -12.56 -14.96
N ILE A 838 14.17 -13.87 -15.13
CA ILE A 838 14.32 -14.53 -16.43
C ILE A 838 13.20 -14.13 -17.39
N GLY A 839 11.96 -14.09 -16.91
CA GLY A 839 10.80 -13.78 -17.72
C GLY A 839 10.82 -12.37 -18.25
N ALA A 840 11.33 -11.42 -17.47
CA ALA A 840 11.48 -10.04 -17.88
C ALA A 840 12.64 -9.83 -18.87
N VAL A 841 13.77 -10.51 -18.68
CA VAL A 841 14.95 -10.37 -19.56
C VAL A 841 14.82 -11.20 -20.85
N TYR A 842 14.25 -12.40 -20.77
CA TYR A 842 14.12 -13.32 -21.91
C TYR A 842 12.74 -14.02 -21.94
N PRO A 843 11.68 -13.33 -22.41
CA PRO A 843 10.31 -13.88 -22.44
C PRO A 843 10.16 -15.16 -23.28
N LYS A 844 11.09 -15.40 -24.22
CA LYS A 844 11.13 -16.60 -25.08
C LYS A 844 11.77 -17.82 -24.39
N VAL A 845 11.91 -17.79 -23.06
CA VAL A 845 12.47 -18.89 -22.26
C VAL A 845 11.69 -20.19 -22.45
N ASN A 846 12.42 -21.31 -22.43
CA ASN A 846 11.88 -22.66 -22.38
C ASN A 846 12.58 -23.42 -21.24
N TYR A 847 11.91 -23.51 -20.10
CA TYR A 847 12.46 -24.11 -18.88
C TYR A 847 12.83 -25.60 -19.04
N PRO A 848 12.00 -26.47 -19.66
CA PRO A 848 12.40 -27.86 -19.89
C PRO A 848 13.71 -28.01 -20.67
N LYS A 849 13.92 -27.17 -21.70
CA LYS A 849 15.18 -27.16 -22.46
C LYS A 849 16.35 -26.66 -21.62
N LEU A 850 16.14 -25.67 -20.75
CA LEU A 850 17.16 -25.21 -19.81
C LEU A 850 17.55 -26.31 -18.82
N LEU A 851 16.57 -26.97 -18.19
CA LEU A 851 16.76 -28.11 -17.28
C LEU A 851 17.51 -29.26 -17.97
N LYS A 852 17.05 -29.72 -19.13
CA LYS A 852 17.71 -30.78 -19.90
C LYS A 852 19.17 -30.42 -20.23
N SER A 853 19.41 -29.16 -20.62
CA SER A 853 20.76 -28.69 -20.92
C SER A 853 21.64 -28.53 -19.68
N TYR A 854 21.06 -28.30 -18.51
CA TYR A 854 21.78 -28.30 -17.24
C TYR A 854 22.21 -29.72 -16.88
N TYR A 855 21.27 -30.66 -16.81
CA TYR A 855 21.55 -32.06 -16.45
C TYR A 855 22.57 -32.70 -17.39
N ALA A 856 22.47 -32.48 -18.70
CA ALA A 856 23.48 -32.97 -19.66
C ALA A 856 24.90 -32.49 -19.32
N LYS A 857 25.06 -31.25 -18.85
CA LYS A 857 26.36 -30.73 -18.41
C LYS A 857 26.74 -31.20 -17.01
N ALA A 858 25.77 -31.35 -16.10
CA ALA A 858 26.01 -31.86 -14.75
C ALA A 858 26.52 -33.30 -14.80
N THR A 859 25.95 -34.16 -15.64
CA THR A 859 26.44 -35.52 -15.89
C THR A 859 27.86 -35.51 -16.45
N ARG A 860 28.19 -34.61 -17.39
CA ARG A 860 29.58 -34.47 -17.90
C ARG A 860 30.57 -34.06 -16.80
N ARG A 861 30.19 -33.10 -15.94
CA ARG A 861 31.01 -32.67 -14.79
C ARG A 861 31.16 -33.79 -13.76
N ALA A 862 30.08 -34.51 -13.48
CA ALA A 862 30.07 -35.65 -12.57
C ALA A 862 30.95 -36.79 -13.11
N ASN A 863 30.86 -37.10 -14.40
CA ASN A 863 31.69 -38.11 -15.06
C ASN A 863 33.16 -37.68 -15.07
N GLN A 864 33.48 -36.40 -15.30
CA GLN A 864 34.86 -35.89 -15.19
C GLN A 864 35.41 -36.01 -13.75
N ARG A 865 34.59 -35.74 -12.73
CA ARG A 865 34.95 -35.93 -11.31
C ARG A 865 35.03 -37.40 -10.90
N ALA A 866 34.17 -38.25 -11.47
CA ALA A 866 34.18 -39.71 -11.28
C ALA A 866 35.32 -40.40 -12.05
N LEU A 867 35.83 -39.78 -13.13
CA LEU A 867 37.10 -40.19 -13.74
C LEU A 867 38.31 -39.88 -12.83
N THR A 868 38.16 -39.02 -11.83
CA THR A 868 39.16 -38.77 -10.77
C THR A 868 38.88 -39.56 -9.48
N ALA A 869 37.69 -40.13 -9.33
CA ALA A 869 37.28 -40.96 -8.20
C ALA A 869 36.61 -42.23 -8.77
N LEU A 870 37.44 -43.23 -9.08
CA LEU A 870 37.11 -44.50 -9.72
C LEU A 870 35.78 -45.12 -9.22
N ALA A 871 34.97 -45.55 -10.21
CA ALA A 871 33.99 -46.64 -10.18
C ALA A 871 32.94 -46.68 -9.03
N GLY A 872 31.68 -46.37 -9.33
CA GLY A 872 30.55 -46.81 -8.47
C GLY A 872 29.27 -45.97 -8.49
N LEU A 873 29.23 -44.84 -9.19
CA LEU A 873 28.10 -43.90 -9.10
C LEU A 873 26.75 -44.34 -9.71
N PRO A 874 26.67 -45.19 -10.75
CA PRO A 874 25.37 -45.64 -11.27
C PRO A 874 24.57 -46.50 -10.28
N GLN A 875 25.26 -47.23 -9.38
CA GLN A 875 24.62 -48.13 -8.40
C GLN A 875 24.04 -47.40 -7.18
N ARG A 876 24.54 -46.20 -6.83
CA ARG A 876 24.07 -45.46 -5.64
C ARG A 876 22.79 -44.64 -5.86
N LEU A 877 22.53 -44.17 -7.09
CA LEU A 877 21.30 -43.42 -7.42
C LEU A 877 20.11 -44.33 -7.75
N GLY A 878 20.36 -45.47 -8.41
CA GLY A 878 19.32 -46.49 -8.64
C GLY A 878 18.90 -47.22 -7.37
N GLY A 879 19.86 -47.53 -6.48
CA GLY A 879 19.60 -48.22 -5.21
C GLY A 879 18.73 -47.43 -4.23
N TYR A 880 18.84 -46.10 -4.20
CA TYR A 880 18.00 -45.26 -3.34
C TYR A 880 16.54 -45.24 -3.79
N ALA A 881 16.30 -45.11 -5.10
CA ALA A 881 14.95 -45.15 -5.66
C ALA A 881 14.31 -46.54 -5.51
N SER A 882 15.08 -47.63 -5.70
CA SER A 882 14.57 -49.00 -5.56
C SER A 882 14.30 -49.43 -4.11
N ILE A 883 14.92 -48.80 -3.12
CA ILE A 883 14.68 -49.07 -1.68
C ILE A 883 13.57 -48.17 -1.13
N VAL A 884 13.50 -46.91 -1.56
CA VAL A 884 12.57 -45.91 -1.01
C VAL A 884 11.16 -46.03 -1.61
N LEU A 885 11.00 -46.27 -2.92
CA LEU A 885 9.67 -46.36 -3.55
C LEU A 885 8.81 -47.53 -3.02
N PRO A 886 9.34 -48.75 -2.78
CA PRO A 886 8.53 -49.84 -2.22
C PRO A 886 8.09 -49.60 -0.78
N ARG A 887 8.97 -49.11 0.09
CA ARG A 887 8.62 -48.72 1.48
C ARG A 887 7.63 -47.56 1.53
N PHE A 888 7.65 -46.68 0.53
CA PHE A 888 6.64 -45.64 0.34
C PHE A 888 5.28 -46.23 -0.05
N ARG A 889 5.25 -47.22 -0.96
CA ARG A 889 4.01 -47.95 -1.30
C ARG A 889 3.41 -48.68 -0.11
N GLU A 890 4.22 -49.28 0.76
CA GLU A 890 3.75 -49.92 2.00
C GLU A 890 3.10 -48.91 2.98
N ARG A 891 3.61 -47.68 3.07
CA ARG A 891 3.01 -46.62 3.91
C ARG A 891 1.70 -46.04 3.36
N LEU A 892 1.45 -46.16 2.05
CA LEU A 892 0.24 -45.64 1.40
C LEU A 892 -1.00 -46.54 1.59
N PHE A 893 -0.85 -47.79 2.05
CA PHE A 893 -1.95 -48.76 2.13
C PHE A 893 -2.73 -48.78 3.46
N VAL A 894 -2.64 -47.74 4.28
CA VAL A 894 -3.33 -47.70 5.60
C VAL A 894 -4.69 -46.99 5.49
N PHE A 895 -5.78 -47.76 5.65
CA PHE A 895 -7.19 -47.31 5.60
C PHE A 895 -7.78 -47.05 7.01
N MET A 896 -8.72 -46.09 7.05
CA MET A 896 -9.81 -45.76 8.02
C MET A 896 -9.52 -45.28 9.45
N ALA A 897 -9.86 -44.01 9.71
CA ALA A 897 -11.19 -43.60 10.22
C ALA A 897 -11.27 -42.06 10.17
N GLY A 898 -11.92 -41.51 9.14
CA GLY A 898 -12.12 -40.06 9.01
C GLY A 898 -13.13 -39.55 10.04
N ARG A 899 -12.86 -38.36 10.61
CA ARG A 899 -13.84 -37.62 11.43
C ARG A 899 -15.08 -37.30 10.59
N SER A 900 -16.25 -37.29 11.21
CA SER A 900 -17.47 -36.90 10.50
C SER A 900 -17.46 -35.40 10.18
N ILE A 901 -18.10 -34.99 9.08
CA ILE A 901 -18.28 -33.58 8.70
C ILE A 901 -18.90 -32.78 9.87
N ILE A 902 -19.76 -33.43 10.65
CA ILE A 902 -20.41 -32.85 11.84
C ILE A 902 -19.39 -32.53 12.93
N GLU A 903 -18.39 -33.38 13.16
CA GLU A 903 -17.32 -33.12 14.13
C GLU A 903 -16.43 -31.94 13.69
N GLU A 904 -16.15 -31.80 12.39
CA GLU A 904 -15.42 -30.63 11.86
C GLU A 904 -16.22 -29.32 12.03
N ILE A 905 -17.53 -29.36 11.79
CA ILE A 905 -18.40 -28.19 11.99
C ILE A 905 -18.44 -27.81 13.47
N ILE A 906 -18.61 -28.77 14.38
CA ILE A 906 -18.64 -28.51 15.83
C ILE A 906 -17.32 -27.90 16.32
N ILE A 907 -16.18 -28.41 15.83
CA ILE A 907 -14.86 -27.85 16.19
C ILE A 907 -14.69 -26.43 15.62
N SER A 908 -15.11 -26.20 14.38
CA SER A 908 -14.99 -24.89 13.71
C SER A 908 -15.90 -23.83 14.34
N VAL A 909 -17.15 -24.19 14.64
CA VAL A 909 -18.11 -23.33 15.37
C VAL A 909 -17.62 -23.07 16.79
N GLY A 910 -17.07 -24.09 17.46
CA GLY A 910 -16.45 -23.94 18.78
C GLY A 910 -15.20 -23.07 18.78
N ALA A 911 -14.39 -23.09 17.71
CA ALA A 911 -13.26 -22.18 17.54
C ALA A 911 -13.72 -20.72 17.31
N LEU A 912 -14.77 -20.52 16.51
CA LEU A 912 -15.36 -19.20 16.27
C LEU A 912 -15.96 -18.58 17.55
N LEU A 913 -16.74 -19.35 18.31
CA LEU A 913 -17.31 -18.90 19.59
C LEU A 913 -16.22 -18.50 20.61
N ARG A 914 -15.06 -19.18 20.60
CA ARG A 914 -13.92 -18.80 21.45
C ARG A 914 -13.28 -17.50 21.02
N PHE A 915 -13.07 -17.35 19.72
CA PHE A 915 -12.51 -16.13 19.17
C PHE A 915 -13.37 -14.93 19.57
N LEU A 916 -14.70 -15.05 19.43
CA LEU A 916 -15.65 -14.03 19.86
C LEU A 916 -15.56 -13.73 21.36
N LEU A 917 -15.42 -14.75 22.21
CA LEU A 917 -15.27 -14.57 23.67
C LEU A 917 -13.95 -13.87 24.05
N VAL A 918 -12.86 -14.13 23.33
CA VAL A 918 -11.56 -13.46 23.56
C VAL A 918 -11.60 -12.01 23.08
N VAL A 919 -12.22 -11.76 21.93
CA VAL A 919 -12.45 -10.40 21.43
C VAL A 919 -13.33 -9.62 22.40
N LEU A 920 -14.39 -10.24 22.93
CA LEU A 920 -15.24 -9.65 23.95
C LEU A 920 -14.47 -9.33 25.23
N ALA A 921 -13.62 -10.25 25.71
CA ALA A 921 -12.76 -10.02 26.88
C ALA A 921 -11.79 -8.84 26.67
N ALA A 922 -11.20 -8.73 25.48
CA ALA A 922 -10.30 -7.63 25.13
C ALA A 922 -11.05 -6.30 25.04
N ALA A 923 -12.23 -6.27 24.42
CA ALA A 923 -13.10 -5.09 24.35
C ALA A 923 -13.50 -4.61 25.75
N LEU A 924 -13.90 -5.54 26.62
CA LEU A 924 -14.20 -5.27 28.03
C LEU A 924 -12.98 -4.74 28.79
N GLY A 925 -11.79 -5.29 28.52
CA GLY A 925 -10.53 -4.78 29.07
C GLY A 925 -10.22 -3.33 28.66
N LEU A 926 -10.52 -2.95 27.41
CA LEU A 926 -10.34 -1.57 26.93
C LEU A 926 -11.33 -0.61 27.62
N VAL A 927 -12.58 -1.04 27.81
CA VAL A 927 -13.60 -0.29 28.57
C VAL A 927 -13.16 -0.09 30.02
N TYR A 928 -12.65 -1.14 30.68
CA TYR A 928 -12.10 -1.04 32.03
C TYR A 928 -10.94 -0.04 32.10
N LEU A 929 -10.00 -0.12 31.15
CA LEU A 929 -8.83 0.76 31.10
C LEU A 929 -9.25 2.23 30.95
N ARG A 930 -10.27 2.50 30.13
CA ARG A 930 -10.82 3.85 29.96
C ARG A 930 -11.56 4.35 31.21
N GLN A 931 -12.36 3.52 31.86
CA GLN A 931 -13.16 3.90 33.03
C GLN A 931 -12.33 4.08 34.31
N HIS A 932 -11.25 3.30 34.50
CA HIS A 932 -10.46 3.28 35.75
C HIS A 932 -9.03 3.80 35.61
N HIS A 933 -8.49 3.93 34.38
CA HIS A 933 -7.15 4.46 34.11
C HIS A 933 -7.13 5.44 32.91
N PRO A 934 -7.84 6.58 33.02
CA PRO A 934 -8.10 7.48 31.89
C PRO A 934 -6.84 8.13 31.29
N GLU A 935 -5.79 8.37 32.08
CA GLU A 935 -4.53 8.93 31.60
C GLU A 935 -3.76 7.95 30.68
N LEU A 936 -3.74 6.67 31.06
CA LEU A 936 -3.18 5.60 30.24
C LEU A 936 -3.98 5.45 28.96
N ALA A 937 -5.31 5.44 29.05
CA ALA A 937 -6.20 5.39 27.91
C ALA A 937 -5.95 6.56 26.94
N ALA A 938 -5.84 7.79 27.43
CA ALA A 938 -5.56 8.97 26.60
C ALA A 938 -4.24 8.84 25.82
N GLN A 939 -3.18 8.30 26.44
CA GLN A 939 -1.89 8.05 25.77
C GLN A 939 -1.92 6.91 24.75
N LEU A 940 -2.87 5.99 24.87
CA LEU A 940 -3.00 4.82 23.99
C LEU A 940 -3.91 5.08 22.79
N PHE A 941 -4.93 5.91 22.99
CA PHE A 941 -5.99 6.19 22.03
C PHE A 941 -5.91 7.60 21.43
N GLN A 942 -4.84 8.35 21.71
CA GLN A 942 -4.56 9.71 21.22
C GLN A 942 -4.74 9.94 19.71
N HIS A 943 -4.78 8.88 18.89
CA HIS A 943 -4.89 8.98 17.44
C HIS A 943 -6.24 8.48 16.91
N GLU A 944 -7.20 8.05 17.75
CA GLU A 944 -8.41 7.31 17.33
C GLU A 944 -9.63 7.55 18.28
N PRO A 945 -10.43 8.63 18.10
CA PRO A 945 -11.47 9.08 19.02
C PRO A 945 -12.77 8.31 18.83
N ARG A 946 -13.00 7.75 17.64
CA ARG A 946 -14.22 7.00 17.31
C ARG A 946 -14.36 5.79 18.23
N LEU A 947 -13.25 5.08 18.50
CA LEU A 947 -13.25 3.98 19.46
C LEU A 947 -13.36 4.50 20.90
N LEU A 948 -12.72 5.61 21.23
CA LEU A 948 -12.85 6.25 22.55
C LEU A 948 -14.31 6.58 22.85
N HIS A 949 -15.00 7.16 21.86
CA HIS A 949 -16.40 7.50 21.95
C HIS A 949 -17.29 6.26 22.07
N ALA A 950 -17.02 5.20 21.29
CA ALA A 950 -17.74 3.94 21.42
C ALA A 950 -17.51 3.25 22.78
N ILE A 951 -16.32 3.39 23.37
CA ILE A 951 -16.02 2.92 24.72
C ILE A 951 -16.73 3.79 25.77
N ASP A 952 -16.77 5.10 25.56
CA ASP A 952 -17.44 6.07 26.44
C ASP A 952 -18.99 5.93 26.38
N MET A 953 -19.54 5.31 25.32
CA MET A 953 -20.95 4.89 25.25
C MET A 953 -21.27 3.70 26.16
N VAL A 954 -20.26 2.95 26.62
CA VAL A 954 -20.49 1.85 27.56
C VAL A 954 -20.75 2.44 28.95
N PRO A 955 -21.92 2.16 29.57
CA PRO A 955 -22.25 2.69 30.89
C PRO A 955 -21.14 2.39 31.90
N TYR A 956 -20.95 3.27 32.88
CA TYR A 956 -19.99 3.04 33.94
C TYR A 956 -20.30 1.73 34.67
N ILE A 957 -19.37 0.79 34.64
CA ILE A 957 -19.50 -0.50 35.33
C ILE A 957 -18.74 -0.37 36.65
N ALA A 958 -19.46 -0.49 37.77
CA ALA A 958 -18.84 -0.38 39.09
C ALA A 958 -17.78 -1.48 39.31
N PRO A 959 -16.69 -1.22 40.07
CA PRO A 959 -15.57 -2.14 40.26
C PRO A 959 -15.98 -3.57 40.66
N GLY A 960 -17.03 -3.72 41.48
CA GLY A 960 -17.53 -5.03 41.92
C GLY A 960 -18.11 -5.88 40.78
N TYR A 961 -18.71 -5.27 39.75
CA TYR A 961 -19.27 -5.98 38.61
C TYR A 961 -18.20 -6.43 37.61
N TRP A 962 -17.04 -5.76 37.57
CA TRP A 962 -15.92 -6.18 36.73
C TRP A 962 -15.37 -7.56 37.13
N ALA A 963 -15.31 -7.84 38.43
CA ALA A 963 -14.92 -9.15 38.94
C ALA A 963 -15.90 -10.24 38.48
N VAL A 964 -17.21 -9.96 38.56
CA VAL A 964 -18.26 -10.89 38.11
C VAL A 964 -18.18 -11.12 36.60
N LEU A 965 -18.03 -10.05 35.81
CA LEU A 965 -17.92 -10.14 34.35
C LEU A 965 -16.67 -10.93 33.92
N ALA A 966 -15.54 -10.68 34.58
CA ALA A 966 -14.30 -11.43 34.35
C ALA A 966 -14.46 -12.91 34.73
N ILE A 967 -15.12 -13.22 35.86
CA ILE A 967 -15.42 -14.60 36.27
C ILE A 967 -16.35 -15.29 35.27
N VAL A 968 -17.40 -14.62 34.78
CA VAL A 968 -18.34 -15.18 33.80
C VAL A 968 -17.63 -15.49 32.48
N VAL A 969 -16.88 -14.52 31.93
CA VAL A 969 -16.10 -14.72 30.71
C VAL A 969 -15.05 -15.83 30.89
N PHE A 970 -14.38 -15.87 32.05
CA PHE A 970 -13.42 -16.92 32.39
C PHE A 970 -14.08 -18.30 32.47
N ILE A 971 -15.22 -18.43 33.15
CA ILE A 971 -15.99 -19.68 33.24
C ILE A 971 -16.45 -20.12 31.85
N MET A 972 -16.92 -19.20 31.01
CA MET A 972 -17.32 -19.52 29.63
C MET A 972 -16.14 -20.04 28.82
N ILE A 973 -14.96 -19.42 28.94
CA ILE A 973 -13.72 -19.89 28.30
C ILE A 973 -13.31 -21.28 28.81
N VAL A 974 -13.31 -21.50 30.14
CA VAL A 974 -12.91 -22.77 30.77
C VAL A 974 -13.88 -23.91 30.48
N LYS A 975 -15.19 -23.67 30.60
CA LYS A 975 -16.24 -24.67 30.35
C LYS A 975 -16.19 -25.15 28.91
N HIS A 976 -15.93 -24.23 27.98
CA HIS A 976 -15.80 -24.57 26.57
C HIS A 976 -14.45 -25.23 26.23
N GLN A 977 -13.35 -24.88 26.91
CA GLN A 977 -12.10 -25.66 26.84
C GLN A 977 -12.31 -27.12 27.26
N ARG A 978 -13.04 -27.36 28.36
CA ARG A 978 -13.36 -28.72 28.83
C ARG A 978 -14.24 -29.49 27.86
N LEU A 979 -15.20 -28.82 27.20
CA LEU A 979 -16.06 -29.43 26.20
C LEU A 979 -15.26 -29.95 25.00
N LEU A 980 -14.25 -29.19 24.56
CA LEU A 980 -13.43 -29.54 23.40
C LEU A 980 -12.29 -30.52 23.70
N ALA A 981 -11.76 -30.49 24.94
CA ALA A 981 -10.85 -31.51 25.42
C ALA A 981 -11.52 -32.90 25.42
N ARG A 982 -12.83 -32.97 25.70
CA ARG A 982 -13.62 -34.21 25.62
C ARG A 982 -13.83 -34.73 24.19
N THR A 983 -13.74 -33.86 23.18
CA THR A 983 -13.85 -34.23 21.75
C THR A 983 -12.51 -34.58 21.09
N LYS A 984 -11.35 -34.31 21.73
CA LYS A 984 -10.05 -34.79 21.23
C LYS A 984 -9.88 -36.27 21.59
N ARG A 985 -10.29 -37.19 20.70
CA ARG A 985 -9.77 -38.58 20.75
C ARG A 985 -8.26 -38.56 20.48
N GLN A 986 -7.50 -39.32 21.27
CA GLN A 986 -6.06 -39.53 21.01
C GLN A 986 -5.87 -40.13 19.62
N PRO A 987 -4.77 -39.79 18.91
CA PRO A 987 -4.38 -40.54 17.73
C PRO A 987 -4.19 -42.01 18.16
N VAL A 988 -4.95 -42.91 17.54
CA VAL A 988 -4.82 -44.35 17.80
C VAL A 988 -3.43 -44.76 17.29
N ARG A 989 -2.49 -45.02 18.19
CA ARG A 989 -1.38 -45.93 17.88
C ARG A 989 -1.97 -47.33 17.86
N LEU A 990 -2.04 -47.94 16.68
CA LEU A 990 -2.23 -49.39 16.64
C LEU A 990 -1.02 -50.05 17.31
N PRO A 991 -1.24 -51.13 18.07
CA PRO A 991 -0.15 -51.88 18.67
C PRO A 991 0.80 -52.33 17.56
N GLY A 992 2.09 -52.11 17.77
CA GLY A 992 3.11 -52.75 16.97
C GLY A 992 2.83 -54.24 16.92
N GLY A 993 3.10 -54.86 15.76
CA GLY A 993 2.97 -56.29 15.58
C GLY A 993 3.60 -57.03 16.75
N GLN A 994 2.77 -57.72 17.53
CA GLN A 994 3.21 -58.95 18.15
C GLN A 994 3.50 -59.91 17.00
N GLY A 995 4.76 -59.98 16.60
CA GLY A 995 5.17 -60.83 15.48
C GLY A 995 6.53 -60.53 14.87
N SER A 996 7.53 -60.12 15.64
CA SER A 996 8.95 -60.24 15.24
C SER A 996 9.90 -60.06 16.43
N SER A 997 9.65 -60.73 17.55
CA SER A 997 10.66 -60.96 18.58
C SER A 997 11.04 -62.44 18.59
N GLN A 998 11.56 -62.93 17.47
CA GLN A 998 12.28 -64.19 17.33
C GLN A 998 12.71 -64.26 15.86
N VAL A 999 13.93 -63.81 15.58
CA VAL A 999 14.89 -64.22 14.54
C VAL A 999 15.81 -63.01 14.35
N GLU A 1000 16.87 -62.97 15.14
CA GLU A 1000 18.24 -62.62 14.78
C GLU A 1000 19.06 -62.54 16.08
N ALA A 1001 19.42 -63.74 16.54
CA ALA A 1001 20.79 -64.04 16.94
C ALA A 1001 21.62 -64.25 15.67
#